data_AF-A0AAE0M6A4-F1
#
_entry.id   AF-A0AAE0M6A4-F1
#
_cell.length_a   1.000
_cell.length_b   1.000
_cell.length_c   1.000
_cell.angle_alpha   90.00
_cell.angle_beta   90.00
_cell.angle_gamma   90.00
#
_symmetry.space_group_name_H-M   'P 1'
#
loop_
_entity.id
_entity.type
_entity.pdbx_description
1 polymer ?
#
loop_
_entity_poly.entity_id
_entity_poly.type
_entity_poly.pdbx_seq_one_letter_code
_entity_poly.pdbx_strand_id
1 'polypeptide(L)'
;MSFNSSSNADELALSQTILTGVSLLAVFVAIFALGVERTRRVREYDKGHETTKPDLMGCFSNKPVGWFASLMGRRAPVLALPSIGGLIEAADRGLWSSTTLDHMPEIHPELTWIPLYESIFDDLHVLQGLNKLPSAWSQSASTRRVFVNMSRLGHAAHRSNLAVTRRGLLAKGCLAEGIRKLPGAVAGGALTKDEGKGLARLKAVWLVGKTPCIPVTREELVALSLVMGMPIAKGGDGHYAGIGAYGLSLDLAHTEANWKLTLVKGSRIPRHAPSMGGGYTSLMAKHLACGSIPFAEGGDWIRSVYVTDAVLAAVRDGVCIVDTQAYGGASLEFLRRLPADKAIDAYYGIAEDSDSQGGSDPGRILNANKQEVGSWASLVAGIAFGGLVPQADRHVVEVVRFTVSGQADGCVQNLELLVDELHGADKEAKMFGERVAERNAATGHMYVNHNFPASDKNPRDAASIFARYMNLLERVIARSEGSPVLPTGSAATGPVVEPVVEPETSRSEGDLEAQNGYAMHSLPSANGHAQGGGGGGGNNGGAVDGSESPGQPSDHVFEATVALLKRTYRAAVKARKIKAEEAKPWLIAPDTTAAHTPAELELVSQDLGTKLAEIKAALRDDRKIPLEDAATVVRCILAAWADTVPRVDVMEHLPNREDPSRPESGTGVIFMDALPSVVALS
;
A
#
# COMPACT_ATOMS: atom_id res chain seq x y z
N MET A 1 103.32 1.65 22.65
CA MET A 1 102.28 0.91 21.90
C MET A 1 101.11 0.70 22.83
N SER A 2 100.27 1.71 22.96
CA SER A 2 99.01 1.61 23.70
C SER A 2 97.96 1.21 22.67
N PHE A 3 97.63 -0.08 22.61
CA PHE A 3 96.58 -0.57 21.74
C PHE A 3 95.24 0.00 22.23
N ASN A 4 94.53 0.71 21.36
CA ASN A 4 93.14 1.13 21.53
C ASN A 4 92.25 -0.12 21.67
N SER A 5 92.19 -0.69 22.88
CA SER A 5 91.35 -1.85 23.22
C SER A 5 89.90 -1.44 23.53
N SER A 6 89.57 -0.15 23.47
CA SER A 6 88.21 0.33 23.74
C SER A 6 87.29 0.31 22.52
N SER A 7 87.79 0.25 21.28
CA SER A 7 86.93 0.26 20.08
C SER A 7 86.19 -1.05 19.84
N ASN A 8 86.75 -2.19 20.23
CA ASN A 8 86.16 -3.51 19.94
C ASN A 8 84.99 -3.86 20.86
N ALA A 9 84.93 -3.29 22.07
CA ALA A 9 83.82 -3.50 23.00
C ALA A 9 82.56 -2.76 22.54
N ASP A 10 82.73 -1.55 22.01
CA ASP A 10 81.64 -0.72 21.48
C ASP A 10 81.04 -1.31 20.19
N GLU A 11 81.88 -1.90 19.32
CA GLU A 11 81.42 -2.61 18.11
C GLU A 11 80.60 -3.87 18.45
N LEU A 12 81.00 -4.63 19.48
CA LEU A 12 80.25 -5.80 19.94
C LEU A 12 78.90 -5.40 20.56
N ALA A 13 78.86 -4.35 21.37
CA ALA A 13 77.61 -3.84 21.96
C ALA A 13 76.64 -3.31 20.89
N LEU A 14 77.16 -2.62 19.87
CA LEU A 14 76.36 -2.16 18.73
C LEU A 14 75.78 -3.33 17.94
N SER A 15 76.60 -4.36 17.66
CA SER A 15 76.14 -5.56 16.92
C SER A 15 75.03 -6.32 17.66
N GLN A 16 75.12 -6.45 18.99
CA GLN A 16 74.08 -7.08 19.81
C GLN A 16 72.79 -6.25 19.85
N THR A 17 72.91 -4.92 19.89
CA THR A 17 71.75 -4.02 19.85
C THR A 17 71.01 -4.09 18.52
N ILE A 18 71.75 -4.16 17.41
CA ILE A 18 71.15 -4.34 16.07
C ILE A 18 70.47 -5.71 15.97
N LEU A 19 71.12 -6.79 16.44
CA LEU A 19 70.57 -8.14 16.36
C LEU A 19 69.28 -8.31 17.19
N THR A 20 69.26 -7.73 18.40
CA THR A 20 68.06 -7.71 19.26
C THR A 20 66.94 -6.86 18.64
N GLY A 21 67.27 -5.71 18.05
CA GLY A 21 66.31 -4.88 17.32
C GLY A 21 65.68 -5.61 16.13
N VAL A 22 66.49 -6.28 15.31
CA VAL A 22 66.01 -7.10 14.18
C VAL A 22 65.15 -8.27 14.65
N SER A 23 65.54 -8.93 15.73
CA SER A 23 64.78 -10.05 16.30
C SER A 23 63.41 -9.61 16.83
N LEU A 24 63.33 -8.46 17.52
CA LEU A 24 62.07 -7.88 17.98
C LEU A 24 61.17 -7.46 16.83
N LEU A 25 61.75 -6.85 15.78
CA LEU A 25 61.02 -6.48 14.58
C LEU A 25 60.43 -7.73 13.89
N ALA A 26 61.21 -8.80 13.77
CA ALA A 26 60.74 -10.06 13.18
C ALA A 26 59.56 -10.66 13.98
N VAL A 27 59.61 -10.63 15.32
CA VAL A 27 58.50 -11.06 16.18
C VAL A 27 57.27 -10.16 15.99
N PHE A 28 57.45 -8.85 15.92
CA PHE A 28 56.34 -7.91 15.68
C PHE A 28 55.67 -8.15 14.32
N VAL A 29 56.45 -8.34 13.26
CA VAL A 29 55.94 -8.67 11.92
C VAL A 29 55.20 -10.00 11.94
N ALA A 30 55.70 -11.02 12.63
CA ALA A 30 55.02 -12.31 12.77
C ALA A 30 53.68 -12.18 13.51
N ILE A 31 53.62 -11.44 14.61
CA ILE A 31 52.38 -11.16 15.35
C ILE A 31 51.39 -10.38 14.49
N PHE A 32 51.87 -9.39 13.75
CA PHE A 32 51.05 -8.61 12.84
C PHE A 32 50.48 -9.48 11.71
N ALA A 33 51.30 -10.32 11.08
CA ALA A 33 50.87 -11.27 10.04
C ALA A 33 49.83 -12.26 10.56
N LEU A 34 50.02 -12.81 11.78
CA LEU A 34 49.02 -13.66 12.44
C LEU A 34 47.72 -12.89 12.74
N GLY A 35 47.83 -11.61 13.11
CA GLY A 35 46.68 -10.72 13.32
C GLY A 35 45.90 -10.46 12.03
N VAL A 36 46.59 -10.20 10.93
CA VAL A 36 45.99 -10.03 9.59
C VAL A 36 45.33 -11.32 9.13
N GLU A 37 45.99 -12.47 9.23
CA GLU A 37 45.45 -13.77 8.82
C GLU A 37 44.26 -14.19 9.68
N ARG A 38 44.30 -13.97 11.00
CA ARG A 38 43.16 -14.19 11.89
C ARG A 38 41.97 -13.31 11.51
N THR A 39 42.22 -12.03 11.25
CA THR A 39 41.17 -11.09 10.82
C THR A 39 40.57 -11.51 9.48
N ARG A 40 41.41 -11.95 8.53
CA ARG A 40 40.97 -12.47 7.22
C ARG A 40 40.06 -13.68 7.40
N ARG A 41 40.48 -14.68 8.18
CA ARG A 41 39.66 -15.87 8.46
C ARG A 41 38.36 -15.53 9.17
N VAL A 42 38.40 -14.66 10.18
CA VAL A 42 37.17 -14.24 10.87
C VAL A 42 36.21 -13.60 9.89
N ARG A 43 36.69 -12.73 8.98
CA ARG A 43 35.86 -12.11 7.94
C ARG A 43 35.35 -13.12 6.91
N GLU A 44 36.16 -14.08 6.47
CA GLU A 44 35.77 -15.13 5.51
C GLU A 44 34.65 -16.04 6.08
N TYR A 45 34.66 -16.32 7.39
CA TYR A 45 33.62 -17.11 8.07
C TYR A 45 32.50 -16.26 8.71
N ASP A 46 32.59 -14.94 8.63
CA ASP A 46 31.58 -14.04 9.17
C ASP A 46 30.44 -13.88 8.17
N LYS A 47 29.36 -14.65 8.38
CA LYS A 47 28.12 -14.50 7.61
C LYS A 47 27.56 -13.08 7.66
N GLY A 48 27.83 -12.30 8.70
CA GLY A 48 27.40 -10.91 8.78
C GLY A 48 28.19 -9.98 7.85
N HIS A 49 29.35 -10.40 7.34
CA HIS A 49 30.21 -9.55 6.52
C HIS A 49 29.54 -9.10 5.23
N GLU A 50 28.76 -9.96 4.58
CA GLU A 50 28.00 -9.59 3.38
C GLU A 50 26.98 -8.47 3.68
N THR A 51 26.41 -8.45 4.91
CA THR A 51 25.48 -7.38 5.34
C THR A 51 26.15 -6.03 5.58
N THR A 52 27.49 -5.96 5.51
CA THR A 52 28.26 -4.71 5.68
C THR A 52 28.60 -4.04 4.36
N LYS A 53 28.34 -4.69 3.22
CA LYS A 53 28.62 -4.16 1.89
C LYS A 53 27.48 -3.23 1.45
N PRO A 54 27.71 -1.92 1.27
CA PRO A 54 26.67 -0.98 0.83
C PRO A 54 26.06 -1.37 -0.52
N ASP A 55 26.86 -1.86 -1.45
CA ASP A 55 26.40 -2.25 -2.80
C ASP A 55 25.39 -3.40 -2.78
N LEU A 56 25.44 -4.26 -1.75
CA LEU A 56 24.54 -5.40 -1.59
C LEU A 56 23.37 -5.13 -0.65
N MET A 57 23.40 -4.06 0.14
CA MET A 57 22.44 -3.83 1.23
C MET A 57 21.80 -2.44 1.21
N GLY A 58 22.24 -1.54 0.32
CA GLY A 58 21.74 -0.16 0.22
C GLY A 58 21.78 0.56 1.57
N CYS A 59 20.70 1.25 1.91
CA CYS A 59 20.58 1.94 3.20
C CYS A 59 20.51 0.99 4.43
N PHE A 60 20.35 -0.31 4.22
CA PHE A 60 20.30 -1.34 5.27
C PHE A 60 21.67 -1.92 5.66
N SER A 61 22.76 -1.44 5.03
CA SER A 61 24.10 -1.91 5.35
C SER A 61 24.47 -1.69 6.83
N ASN A 62 25.01 -2.72 7.47
CA ASN A 62 25.60 -2.64 8.80
C ASN A 62 26.97 -1.96 8.73
N LYS A 63 27.35 -1.26 9.81
CA LYS A 63 28.73 -0.76 9.93
C LYS A 63 29.70 -1.95 9.95
N PRO A 64 30.79 -1.90 9.16
CA PRO A 64 31.80 -2.94 9.19
C PRO A 64 32.43 -3.04 10.59
N VAL A 65 32.71 -4.27 11.02
CA VAL A 65 33.42 -4.49 12.28
C VAL A 65 34.84 -3.96 12.16
N GLY A 66 35.24 -3.08 13.08
CA GLY A 66 36.59 -2.54 13.12
C GLY A 66 37.64 -3.66 13.21
N TRP A 67 38.82 -3.44 12.63
CA TRP A 67 39.89 -4.44 12.55
C TRP A 67 40.19 -5.09 13.92
N PHE A 68 40.31 -4.27 14.98
CA PHE A 68 40.58 -4.78 16.33
C PHE A 68 39.43 -5.63 16.90
N ALA A 69 38.17 -5.26 16.63
CA ALA A 69 37.02 -6.04 17.05
C ALA A 69 36.97 -7.40 16.33
N SER A 70 37.33 -7.42 15.04
CA SER A 70 37.45 -8.66 14.26
C SER A 70 38.60 -9.54 14.76
N LEU A 71 39.75 -8.95 15.13
CA LEU A 71 40.86 -9.66 15.77
C LEU A 71 40.41 -10.36 17.07
N MET A 72 39.58 -9.67 17.87
CA MET A 72 38.94 -10.21 19.09
C MET A 72 37.82 -11.22 18.81
N GLY A 73 37.59 -11.60 17.55
CA GLY A 73 36.59 -12.58 17.15
C GLY A 73 35.16 -12.06 17.14
N ARG A 74 34.95 -10.74 17.25
CA ARG A 74 33.60 -10.17 17.07
C ARG A 74 33.21 -10.27 15.60
N ARG A 75 31.98 -10.71 15.37
CA ARG A 75 31.35 -10.84 14.06
C ARG A 75 30.39 -9.69 13.82
N ALA A 76 30.17 -9.35 12.56
CA ALA A 76 29.13 -8.42 12.19
C ALA A 76 27.77 -9.01 12.60
N PRO A 77 26.88 -8.22 13.21
CA PRO A 77 25.55 -8.72 13.55
C PRO A 77 24.83 -9.09 12.24
N VAL A 78 24.17 -10.24 12.22
CA VAL A 78 23.29 -10.59 11.10
C VAL A 78 22.18 -9.55 11.07
N LEU A 79 22.00 -8.92 9.91
CA LEU A 79 20.92 -7.95 9.73
C LEU A 79 19.57 -8.65 9.93
N ALA A 80 18.70 -8.03 10.73
CA ALA A 80 17.32 -8.46 10.89
C ALA A 80 16.41 -7.35 10.37
N LEU A 81 15.48 -7.72 9.51
CA LEU A 81 14.55 -6.82 8.83
C LEU A 81 13.11 -7.22 9.15
N PRO A 82 12.15 -6.29 9.10
CA PRO A 82 10.74 -6.66 9.17
C PRO A 82 10.43 -7.73 8.11
N SER A 83 9.69 -8.76 8.51
CA SER A 83 9.15 -9.73 7.55
C SER A 83 8.24 -9.09 6.51
N ILE A 84 8.06 -9.72 5.34
CA ILE A 84 7.06 -9.28 4.35
C ILE A 84 5.67 -9.23 4.99
N GLY A 85 5.33 -10.20 5.84
CA GLY A 85 4.07 -10.17 6.59
C GLY A 85 3.96 -8.92 7.47
N GLY A 86 5.03 -8.53 8.17
CA GLY A 86 5.07 -7.30 8.95
C GLY A 86 4.89 -6.04 8.11
N LEU A 87 5.45 -5.99 6.89
CA LEU A 87 5.24 -4.89 5.94
C LEU A 87 3.77 -4.84 5.48
N ILE A 88 3.16 -5.98 5.16
CA ILE A 88 1.74 -6.08 4.76
C ILE A 88 0.83 -5.65 5.91
N GLU A 89 1.11 -6.07 7.13
CA GLU A 89 0.37 -5.60 8.32
C GLU A 89 0.51 -4.07 8.52
N ALA A 90 1.66 -3.49 8.20
CA ALA A 90 1.82 -2.03 8.20
C ALA A 90 1.01 -1.36 7.08
N ALA A 91 0.92 -1.99 5.92
CA ALA A 91 0.12 -1.54 4.79
C ALA A 91 -1.39 -1.57 5.10
N ASP A 92 -1.86 -2.60 5.80
CA ASP A 92 -3.25 -2.73 6.23
C ASP A 92 -3.67 -1.59 7.17
N ARG A 93 -2.73 -1.11 7.99
CA ARG A 93 -2.91 0.09 8.85
C ARG A 93 -2.87 1.42 8.07
N GLY A 94 -2.67 1.37 6.75
CA GLY A 94 -2.56 2.56 5.90
C GLY A 94 -1.24 3.32 6.05
N LEU A 95 -0.18 2.67 6.54
CA LEU A 95 1.13 3.33 6.73
C LEU A 95 1.94 3.41 5.45
N TRP A 96 1.59 2.60 4.45
CA TRP A 96 2.00 2.75 3.08
C TRP A 96 0.89 2.19 2.18
N SER A 97 0.92 2.52 0.89
CA SER A 97 -0.14 2.11 -0.05
C SER A 97 0.47 1.62 -1.35
N SER A 98 -0.36 1.19 -2.29
CA SER A 98 0.12 0.75 -3.59
C SER A 98 0.88 1.84 -4.38
N THR A 99 0.72 3.13 -4.05
CA THR A 99 1.52 4.25 -4.60
C THR A 99 3.02 4.08 -4.37
N THR A 100 3.38 3.51 -3.22
CA THR A 100 4.78 3.22 -2.87
C THR A 100 5.43 2.33 -3.93
N LEU A 101 4.67 1.33 -4.40
CA LEU A 101 5.11 0.39 -5.44
C LEU A 101 5.08 1.05 -6.82
N ASP A 102 4.11 1.94 -7.04
CA ASP A 102 3.96 2.69 -8.28
C ASP A 102 5.18 3.59 -8.53
N HIS A 103 5.68 4.25 -7.48
CA HIS A 103 6.80 5.18 -7.54
C HIS A 103 8.17 4.56 -7.28
N MET A 104 8.24 3.25 -7.03
CA MET A 104 9.52 2.55 -6.87
C MET A 104 10.41 2.82 -8.10
N PRO A 105 11.71 3.09 -7.96
CA PRO A 105 12.58 3.29 -9.12
C PRO A 105 12.58 2.06 -10.03
N GLU A 106 12.79 2.25 -11.34
CA GLU A 106 13.04 1.13 -12.25
C GLU A 106 14.24 0.33 -11.74
N ILE A 107 14.05 -0.99 -11.62
CA ILE A 107 14.99 -1.87 -10.96
C ILE A 107 15.85 -2.53 -12.04
N HIS A 108 17.17 -2.41 -11.94
CA HIS A 108 18.06 -3.23 -12.75
C HIS A 108 17.85 -4.72 -12.42
N PRO A 109 17.84 -5.62 -13.43
CA PRO A 109 17.40 -7.02 -13.31
C PRO A 109 18.15 -7.88 -12.26
N GLU A 110 19.22 -7.35 -11.68
CA GLU A 110 20.06 -8.02 -10.68
C GLU A 110 19.77 -7.59 -9.24
N LEU A 111 18.87 -6.62 -9.03
CA LEU A 111 18.64 -6.00 -7.71
C LEU A 111 17.54 -6.67 -6.90
N THR A 112 17.82 -6.65 -5.61
CA THR A 112 17.32 -7.48 -4.52
C THR A 112 15.97 -6.99 -3.96
N TRP A 113 15.50 -7.54 -2.85
CA TRP A 113 14.41 -6.98 -2.02
C TRP A 113 14.60 -5.51 -1.58
N ILE A 114 15.79 -4.93 -1.77
CA ILE A 114 16.15 -3.59 -1.25
C ILE A 114 15.27 -2.48 -1.80
N PRO A 115 15.04 -2.30 -3.12
CA PRO A 115 14.25 -1.17 -3.61
C PRO A 115 12.82 -1.20 -3.07
N LEU A 116 12.26 -2.39 -2.85
CA LEU A 116 10.96 -2.56 -2.22
C LEU A 116 10.98 -2.03 -0.77
N TYR A 117 11.97 -2.47 0.02
CA TYR A 117 12.10 -2.04 1.41
C TYR A 117 12.44 -0.55 1.51
N GLU A 118 13.34 -0.03 0.69
CA GLU A 118 13.67 1.40 0.65
C GLU A 118 12.43 2.24 0.35
N SER A 119 11.66 1.89 -0.69
CA SER A 119 10.44 2.64 -1.04
C SER A 119 9.44 2.67 0.11
N ILE A 120 9.23 1.53 0.80
CA ILE A 120 8.32 1.46 1.94
C ILE A 120 8.84 2.27 3.12
N PHE A 121 10.12 2.16 3.45
CA PHE A 121 10.69 2.88 4.58
C PHE A 121 10.80 4.39 4.33
N ASP A 122 10.93 4.83 3.08
CA ASP A 122 10.86 6.24 2.70
C ASP A 122 9.48 6.82 3.04
N ASP A 123 8.40 6.11 2.70
CA ASP A 123 7.03 6.52 3.06
C ASP A 123 6.80 6.51 4.57
N LEU A 124 7.31 5.48 5.28
CA LEU A 124 7.25 5.43 6.74
C LEU A 124 8.04 6.58 7.38
N HIS A 125 9.18 6.96 6.82
CA HIS A 125 9.99 8.07 7.31
C HIS A 125 9.25 9.40 7.17
N VAL A 126 8.55 9.59 6.05
CA VAL A 126 7.67 10.75 5.83
C VAL A 126 6.59 10.81 6.91
N LEU A 127 5.93 9.69 7.22
CA LEU A 127 4.91 9.64 8.28
C LEU A 127 5.49 9.88 9.68
N GLN A 128 6.74 9.48 9.92
CA GLN A 128 7.43 9.74 11.17
C GLN A 128 7.63 11.24 11.40
N GLY A 129 8.01 11.98 10.36
CA GLY A 129 8.13 13.44 10.42
C GLY A 129 6.81 14.15 10.75
N LEU A 130 5.67 13.50 10.53
CA LEU A 130 4.33 14.01 10.85
C LEU A 130 3.84 13.62 12.25
N ASN A 131 4.68 12.98 13.08
CA ASN A 131 4.28 12.39 14.36
C ASN A 131 3.09 11.40 14.25
N LYS A 132 2.89 10.80 13.06
CA LYS A 132 1.82 9.82 12.80
C LYS A 132 2.27 8.38 13.03
N LEU A 133 3.57 8.13 13.25
CA LEU A 133 4.08 6.79 13.54
C LEU A 133 3.86 6.42 15.02
N PRO A 134 3.42 5.18 15.33
CA PRO A 134 3.35 4.71 16.71
C PRO A 134 4.70 4.81 17.41
N SER A 135 4.71 5.29 18.66
CA SER A 135 5.94 5.54 19.43
C SER A 135 6.80 4.28 19.61
N ALA A 136 6.17 3.10 19.67
CA ALA A 136 6.82 1.80 19.73
C ALA A 136 7.80 1.56 18.56
N TRP A 137 7.56 2.18 17.41
CA TRP A 137 8.37 1.97 16.19
C TRP A 137 9.67 2.76 16.24
N SER A 138 9.60 4.00 16.74
CA SER A 138 10.76 4.88 16.91
C SER A 138 11.81 4.34 17.90
N GLN A 139 11.41 3.36 18.72
CA GLN A 139 12.22 2.79 19.78
C GLN A 139 13.03 1.56 19.34
N SER A 140 12.68 0.91 18.22
CA SER A 140 13.50 -0.21 17.71
C SER A 140 14.85 0.29 17.20
N ALA A 141 15.94 -0.27 17.75
CA ALA A 141 17.30 0.10 17.37
C ALA A 141 17.65 -0.26 15.91
N SER A 142 16.96 -1.21 15.27
CA SER A 142 17.13 -1.50 13.85
C SER A 142 16.47 -0.42 12.99
N THR A 143 15.19 -0.13 13.22
CA THR A 143 14.41 0.87 12.46
C THR A 143 15.01 2.27 12.60
N ARG A 144 15.41 2.67 13.81
CA ARG A 144 16.08 3.97 14.03
C ARG A 144 17.38 4.07 13.22
N ARG A 145 18.15 2.98 13.09
CA ARG A 145 19.37 2.97 12.28
C ARG A 145 19.07 3.14 10.79
N VAL A 146 18.03 2.46 10.28
CA VAL A 146 17.59 2.60 8.89
C VAL A 146 17.22 4.05 8.59
N PHE A 147 16.38 4.67 9.43
CA PHE A 147 15.99 6.07 9.24
C PHE A 147 17.20 7.02 9.29
N VAL A 148 18.15 6.81 10.21
CA VAL A 148 19.39 7.61 10.25
C VAL A 148 20.23 7.42 8.99
N ASN A 149 20.35 6.19 8.47
CA ASN A 149 21.08 5.92 7.23
C ASN A 149 20.39 6.58 6.02
N MET A 150 19.06 6.50 5.94
CA MET A 150 18.27 7.15 4.88
C MET A 150 18.46 8.66 4.88
N SER A 151 18.41 9.31 6.05
CA SER A 151 18.68 10.75 6.16
C SER A 151 20.12 11.11 5.75
N ARG A 152 21.10 10.25 6.03
CA ARG A 152 22.52 10.50 5.70
C ARG A 152 22.85 10.33 4.22
N LEU A 153 22.26 9.34 3.56
CA LEU A 153 22.60 8.99 2.17
C LEU A 153 22.06 10.00 1.15
N GLY A 154 21.33 11.04 1.58
CA GLY A 154 20.75 12.03 0.68
C GLY A 154 19.77 11.43 -0.34
N HIS A 155 19.42 10.14 -0.20
CA HIS A 155 18.50 9.43 -1.11
C HIS A 155 17.11 10.08 -1.14
N ALA A 156 16.75 10.82 -0.09
CA ALA A 156 15.58 11.68 -0.07
C ALA A 156 15.59 12.70 -1.22
N ALA A 157 16.72 13.27 -1.65
CA ALA A 157 16.72 14.39 -2.60
C ALA A 157 16.21 14.04 -4.01
N HIS A 158 16.36 12.80 -4.48
CA HIS A 158 15.91 12.40 -5.83
C HIS A 158 14.59 11.63 -5.82
N ARG A 159 14.30 10.82 -4.80
CA ARG A 159 13.05 10.05 -4.69
C ARG A 159 11.90 10.85 -4.07
N SER A 160 12.17 11.96 -3.37
CA SER A 160 11.14 12.78 -2.70
C SER A 160 10.37 13.73 -3.62
N ASN A 161 10.77 13.96 -4.87
CA ASN A 161 10.09 14.96 -5.69
C ASN A 161 8.60 14.66 -5.84
N LEU A 162 8.18 13.41 -6.06
CA LEU A 162 6.76 13.09 -6.21
C LEU A 162 5.97 13.22 -4.91
N ALA A 163 6.49 12.71 -3.79
CA ALA A 163 5.84 12.83 -2.49
C ALA A 163 5.77 14.29 -2.01
N VAL A 164 6.83 15.07 -2.26
CA VAL A 164 6.89 16.51 -1.99
C VAL A 164 5.93 17.27 -2.90
N THR A 165 5.89 16.96 -4.20
CA THR A 165 4.94 17.54 -5.15
C THR A 165 3.51 17.24 -4.74
N ARG A 166 3.18 15.98 -4.44
CA ARG A 166 1.86 15.58 -3.94
C ARG A 166 1.48 16.35 -2.67
N ARG A 167 2.39 16.46 -1.70
CA ARG A 167 2.14 17.25 -0.47
C ARG A 167 1.91 18.72 -0.80
N GLY A 168 2.67 19.28 -1.74
CA GLY A 168 2.46 20.62 -2.26
C GLY A 168 1.08 20.79 -2.87
N LEU A 169 0.59 19.79 -3.62
CA LEU A 169 -0.76 19.80 -4.19
C LEU A 169 -1.85 19.68 -3.12
N LEU A 170 -1.67 18.84 -2.10
CA LEU A 170 -2.60 18.74 -0.96
C LEU A 170 -2.64 20.07 -0.20
N ALA A 171 -1.49 20.68 0.09
CA ALA A 171 -1.39 21.96 0.81
C ALA A 171 -2.01 23.13 0.01
N LYS A 172 -1.94 23.09 -1.31
CA LYS A 172 -2.59 24.05 -2.21
C LYS A 172 -4.11 23.82 -2.36
N GLY A 173 -4.66 22.75 -1.77
CA GLY A 173 -6.04 22.34 -2.03
C GLY A 173 -6.27 21.89 -3.48
N CYS A 174 -5.20 21.53 -4.20
CA CYS A 174 -5.32 20.98 -5.55
C CYS A 174 -5.84 19.54 -5.51
N LEU A 175 -5.47 18.78 -4.49
CA LEU A 175 -5.93 17.43 -4.21
C LEU A 175 -6.44 17.35 -2.77
N ALA A 176 -7.29 16.37 -2.49
CA ALA A 176 -7.69 15.97 -1.14
C ALA A 176 -7.23 14.53 -0.86
N GLU A 177 -7.18 14.12 0.40
CA GLU A 177 -6.99 12.70 0.74
C GLU A 177 -8.28 11.94 0.35
N GLY A 178 -8.22 11.18 -0.74
CA GLY A 178 -9.36 10.39 -1.22
C GLY A 178 -9.50 9.04 -0.52
N ILE A 179 -8.40 8.52 0.04
CA ILE A 179 -8.42 7.27 0.79
C ILE A 179 -8.97 7.54 2.20
N ARG A 180 -10.13 6.97 2.51
CA ARG A 180 -10.78 7.06 3.81
C ARG A 180 -10.40 5.86 4.66
N LYS A 181 -10.17 6.09 5.95
CA LYS A 181 -10.10 4.99 6.92
C LYS A 181 -11.45 4.30 7.04
N LEU A 182 -11.45 3.01 7.33
CA LEU A 182 -12.70 2.34 7.65
C LEU A 182 -13.32 2.99 8.89
N PRO A 183 -14.65 3.16 8.93
CA PRO A 183 -15.30 3.70 10.10
C PRO A 183 -15.04 2.77 11.29
N GLY A 184 -14.69 3.36 12.43
CA GLY A 184 -14.55 2.63 13.68
C GLY A 184 -15.88 1.99 14.05
N ALA A 185 -15.90 0.67 14.27
CA ALA A 185 -17.07 0.03 14.84
C ALA A 185 -17.34 0.67 16.21
N VAL A 186 -18.57 1.09 16.45
CA VAL A 186 -19.01 1.64 17.74
C VAL A 186 -18.83 0.55 18.81
N ALA A 187 -17.65 0.51 19.42
CA ALA A 187 -17.28 -0.45 20.43
C ALA A 187 -16.86 0.34 21.66
N GLY A 188 -17.66 0.29 22.72
CA GLY A 188 -17.37 0.89 24.02
C GLY A 188 -16.22 0.23 24.79
N GLY A 189 -15.20 -0.26 24.08
CA GLY A 189 -14.02 -0.92 24.63
C GLY A 189 -12.76 -0.10 24.40
N ALA A 190 -11.96 0.06 25.44
CA ALA A 190 -10.67 0.77 25.37
C ALA A 190 -9.77 0.17 24.28
N LEU A 191 -9.22 1.03 23.42
CA LEU A 191 -8.20 0.68 22.42
C LEU A 191 -7.08 -0.13 23.10
N THR A 192 -6.86 -1.35 22.62
CA THR A 192 -5.79 -2.22 23.10
C THR A 192 -4.45 -1.65 22.64
N LYS A 193 -3.45 -1.65 23.54
CA LYS A 193 -2.11 -1.04 23.38
C LYS A 193 -1.20 -1.71 22.31
N ASP A 194 -1.77 -2.46 21.37
CA ASP A 194 -1.01 -3.39 20.52
C ASP A 194 -0.53 -2.81 19.19
N GLU A 195 -0.60 -1.49 19.04
CA GLU A 195 -0.16 -0.70 17.87
C GLU A 195 1.36 -0.80 17.67
N GLY A 196 1.83 -1.92 17.10
CA GLY A 196 3.19 -2.03 16.60
C GLY A 196 3.80 -3.42 16.50
N LYS A 197 3.01 -4.49 16.68
CA LYS A 197 3.52 -5.86 16.56
C LYS A 197 4.06 -6.21 15.17
N GLY A 198 3.48 -5.68 14.09
CA GLY A 198 3.81 -6.12 12.73
C GLY A 198 5.25 -5.88 12.31
N LEU A 199 5.72 -4.62 12.29
CA LEU A 199 7.11 -4.32 11.95
C LEU A 199 8.13 -4.78 13.01
N ALA A 200 7.67 -5.07 14.22
CA ALA A 200 8.52 -5.66 15.25
C ALA A 200 8.88 -7.13 14.97
N ARG A 201 8.18 -7.81 14.03
CA ARG A 201 8.52 -9.17 13.57
C ARG A 201 9.72 -9.13 12.64
N LEU A 202 10.90 -9.05 13.24
CA LEU A 202 12.16 -9.06 12.52
C LEU A 202 12.56 -10.50 12.15
N LYS A 203 12.90 -10.73 10.88
CA LYS A 203 13.50 -11.96 10.36
C LYS A 203 14.96 -11.69 10.02
N ALA A 204 15.84 -12.64 10.36
CA ALA A 204 17.24 -12.57 9.96
C ALA A 204 17.37 -12.74 8.44
N VAL A 205 18.17 -11.89 7.80
CA VAL A 205 18.49 -11.99 6.37
C VAL A 205 19.27 -13.28 6.12
N TRP A 206 18.85 -14.03 5.11
CA TRP A 206 19.50 -15.26 4.64
C TRP A 206 20.61 -14.92 3.64
N LEU A 207 21.58 -15.81 3.50
CA LEU A 207 22.59 -15.71 2.44
C LEU A 207 22.47 -16.95 1.55
N VAL A 208 21.98 -16.75 0.32
CA VAL A 208 21.92 -17.80 -0.71
C VAL A 208 22.94 -17.45 -1.78
N GLY A 209 24.01 -18.23 -1.91
CA GLY A 209 25.05 -17.97 -2.92
C GLY A 209 25.79 -16.62 -2.77
N LYS A 210 25.88 -16.08 -1.54
CA LYS A 210 26.35 -14.70 -1.18
C LYS A 210 25.35 -13.58 -1.44
N THR A 211 24.19 -13.85 -2.01
CA THR A 211 23.13 -12.86 -2.16
C THR A 211 22.32 -12.79 -0.86
N PRO A 212 22.13 -11.59 -0.28
CA PRO A 212 21.25 -11.40 0.87
C PRO A 212 19.80 -11.59 0.44
N CYS A 213 19.09 -12.51 1.09
CA CYS A 213 17.70 -12.83 0.77
C CYS A 213 16.80 -12.70 2.00
N ILE A 214 15.52 -12.42 1.79
CA ILE A 214 14.51 -12.40 2.84
C ILE A 214 13.67 -13.68 2.76
N PRO A 215 13.52 -14.45 3.85
CA PRO A 215 12.62 -15.59 3.84
C PRO A 215 11.15 -15.14 3.82
N VAL A 216 10.46 -15.56 2.76
CA VAL A 216 9.06 -15.26 2.50
C VAL A 216 8.26 -16.55 2.60
N THR A 217 7.22 -16.58 3.43
CA THR A 217 6.30 -17.73 3.48
C THR A 217 5.38 -17.72 2.27
N ARG A 218 4.75 -18.87 2.01
CA ARG A 218 3.70 -19.01 1.00
C ARG A 218 2.61 -17.93 1.14
N GLU A 219 2.08 -17.73 2.34
CA GLU A 219 1.03 -16.75 2.63
C GLU A 219 1.52 -15.31 2.44
N GLU A 220 2.78 -15.01 2.79
CA GLU A 220 3.39 -13.70 2.54
C GLU A 220 3.57 -13.41 1.03
N LEU A 221 4.01 -14.41 0.26
CA LEU A 221 4.16 -14.32 -1.19
C LEU A 221 2.82 -14.05 -1.88
N VAL A 222 1.78 -14.80 -1.50
CA VAL A 222 0.43 -14.66 -2.04
C VAL A 222 -0.16 -13.31 -1.67
N ALA A 223 -0.04 -12.89 -0.40
CA ALA A 223 -0.54 -11.58 0.00
C ALA A 223 0.19 -10.45 -0.73
N LEU A 224 1.51 -10.55 -0.93
CA LEU A 224 2.28 -9.60 -1.73
C LEU A 224 1.80 -9.57 -3.19
N SER A 225 1.51 -10.72 -3.81
CA SER A 225 0.98 -10.77 -5.17
C SER A 225 -0.40 -10.14 -5.29
N LEU A 226 -1.27 -10.34 -4.29
CA LEU A 226 -2.58 -9.71 -4.22
C LEU A 226 -2.47 -8.18 -4.12
N VAL A 227 -1.60 -7.68 -3.24
CA VAL A 227 -1.31 -6.24 -3.08
C VAL A 227 -0.73 -5.64 -4.36
N MET A 228 0.06 -6.40 -5.13
CA MET A 228 0.61 -5.94 -6.41
C MET A 228 -0.36 -6.04 -7.59
N GLY A 229 -1.58 -6.55 -7.40
CA GLY A 229 -2.49 -6.78 -8.52
C GLY A 229 -1.96 -7.82 -9.50
N MET A 230 -1.26 -8.84 -8.98
CA MET A 230 -0.46 -9.74 -9.78
C MET A 230 -1.08 -11.14 -9.82
N PRO A 231 -1.61 -11.58 -10.98
CA PRO A 231 -1.93 -12.98 -11.20
C PRO A 231 -0.62 -13.76 -11.31
N ILE A 232 -0.42 -14.73 -10.42
CA ILE A 232 0.69 -15.67 -10.51
C ILE A 232 0.21 -16.87 -11.30
N ALA A 233 0.84 -17.12 -12.45
CA ALA A 233 0.60 -18.30 -13.27
C ALA A 233 1.75 -19.30 -13.13
N LYS A 234 1.44 -20.59 -13.21
CA LYS A 234 2.44 -21.64 -13.31
C LYS A 234 2.89 -21.76 -14.77
N GLY A 235 4.17 -21.55 -15.03
CA GLY A 235 4.78 -21.77 -16.34
C GLY A 235 5.10 -23.24 -16.61
N GLY A 236 5.60 -23.52 -17.81
CA GLY A 236 6.31 -24.77 -18.11
C GLY A 236 7.49 -24.94 -17.14
N ASP A 237 7.82 -26.17 -16.78
CA ASP A 237 8.95 -26.50 -15.88
C ASP A 237 8.74 -26.21 -14.38
N GLY A 238 7.51 -25.91 -13.94
CA GLY A 238 7.22 -25.68 -12.51
C GLY A 238 7.72 -24.32 -12.00
N HIS A 239 8.07 -23.43 -12.93
CA HIS A 239 8.27 -22.01 -12.71
C HIS A 239 6.94 -21.33 -12.38
N TYR A 240 6.96 -20.29 -11.55
CA TYR A 240 5.80 -19.42 -11.36
C TYR A 240 6.19 -18.00 -11.68
N ALA A 241 5.39 -17.33 -12.50
CA ALA A 241 5.61 -15.92 -12.80
C ALA A 241 4.31 -15.15 -12.90
N GLY A 242 4.42 -13.87 -12.60
CA GLY A 242 3.31 -12.94 -12.66
C GLY A 242 3.80 -11.55 -12.96
N ILE A 243 2.93 -10.78 -13.58
CA ILE A 243 3.15 -9.36 -13.85
C ILE A 243 2.02 -8.59 -13.16
N GLY A 244 2.40 -7.74 -12.21
CA GLY A 244 1.48 -6.91 -11.45
C GLY A 244 1.17 -5.56 -12.11
N ALA A 245 0.24 -4.86 -11.46
CA ALA A 245 -0.28 -3.53 -11.77
C ALA A 245 0.78 -2.49 -12.12
N TYR A 246 1.90 -2.49 -11.41
CA TYR A 246 2.88 -1.41 -11.42
C TYR A 246 4.11 -1.69 -12.29
N GLY A 247 4.00 -2.63 -13.23
CA GLY A 247 5.15 -3.08 -14.02
C GLY A 247 6.08 -4.03 -13.27
N LEU A 248 5.72 -4.41 -12.04
CA LEU A 248 6.46 -5.38 -11.25
C LEU A 248 6.23 -6.77 -11.81
N SER A 249 7.29 -7.47 -12.15
CA SER A 249 7.28 -8.90 -12.44
C SER A 249 7.84 -9.66 -11.27
N LEU A 250 7.15 -10.74 -10.93
CA LEU A 250 7.59 -11.73 -9.96
C LEU A 250 7.94 -12.98 -10.73
N ASP A 251 9.11 -13.52 -10.42
CA ASP A 251 9.62 -14.76 -10.97
C ASP A 251 10.01 -15.66 -9.79
N LEU A 252 9.46 -16.86 -9.76
CA LEU A 252 9.74 -17.88 -8.76
C LEU A 252 10.27 -19.13 -9.46
N ALA A 253 11.56 -19.40 -9.26
CA ALA A 253 12.26 -20.52 -9.83
C ALA A 253 12.87 -21.41 -8.74
N HIS A 254 12.88 -22.72 -8.97
CA HIS A 254 13.60 -23.66 -8.11
C HIS A 254 15.07 -23.74 -8.55
N THR A 255 15.99 -23.30 -7.68
CA THR A 255 17.43 -23.28 -7.96
C THR A 255 18.18 -24.15 -6.95
N GLU A 256 18.90 -25.17 -7.44
CA GLU A 256 19.72 -26.12 -6.67
C GLU A 256 18.95 -26.81 -5.51
N ALA A 257 18.78 -26.12 -4.39
CA ALA A 257 18.15 -26.60 -3.16
C ALA A 257 17.09 -25.63 -2.58
N ASN A 258 16.87 -24.46 -3.17
CA ASN A 258 15.96 -23.45 -2.66
C ASN A 258 15.08 -22.87 -3.75
N TRP A 259 13.89 -22.45 -3.36
CA TRP A 259 13.04 -21.61 -4.19
C TRP A 259 13.54 -20.16 -4.11
N LYS A 260 13.92 -19.60 -5.26
CA LYS A 260 14.37 -18.23 -5.40
C LYS A 260 13.24 -17.40 -5.98
N LEU A 261 12.87 -16.35 -5.25
CA LEU A 261 11.88 -15.36 -5.66
C LEU A 261 12.63 -14.10 -6.10
N THR A 262 12.42 -13.67 -7.34
CA THR A 262 13.02 -12.48 -7.93
C THR A 262 11.92 -11.48 -8.28
N LEU A 263 12.11 -10.23 -7.85
CA LEU A 263 11.20 -9.12 -8.10
C LEU A 263 11.89 -8.11 -9.02
N VAL A 264 11.37 -7.91 -10.22
CA VAL A 264 11.94 -6.97 -11.19
C VAL A 264 10.89 -5.92 -11.54
N LYS A 265 11.26 -4.64 -11.51
CA LYS A 265 10.42 -3.57 -12.06
C LYS A 265 10.77 -3.39 -13.54
N GLY A 266 9.92 -3.91 -14.41
CA GLY A 266 10.06 -3.74 -15.84
C GLY A 266 9.81 -2.30 -16.27
N SER A 267 10.35 -1.93 -17.44
CA SER A 267 10.05 -0.66 -18.09
C SER A 267 8.55 -0.51 -18.33
N ARG A 268 8.06 0.71 -18.10
CA ARG A 268 6.67 1.07 -18.32
C ARG A 268 6.52 1.70 -19.69
N ILE A 269 5.54 1.24 -20.44
CA ILE A 269 5.07 2.02 -21.58
C ILE A 269 4.50 3.35 -21.07
N PRO A 270 4.54 4.44 -21.85
CA PRO A 270 4.08 5.76 -21.39
C PRO A 270 2.67 5.76 -20.79
N ARG A 271 1.81 4.82 -21.21
CA ARG A 271 0.47 4.64 -20.64
C ARG A 271 0.38 4.09 -19.24
N HIS A 272 1.46 3.60 -18.69
CA HIS A 272 1.57 3.14 -17.30
C HIS A 272 2.41 4.11 -16.46
N ALA A 273 2.64 5.32 -16.97
CA ALA A 273 3.30 6.37 -16.19
C ALA A 273 2.50 6.61 -14.90
N PRO A 274 3.19 6.76 -13.75
CA PRO A 274 2.56 6.95 -12.46
C PRO A 274 1.75 8.25 -12.42
N SER A 275 0.66 8.25 -11.65
CA SER A 275 -0.14 9.45 -11.33
C SER A 275 0.13 9.92 -9.88
N MET A 276 -0.23 11.16 -9.55
CA MET A 276 0.09 11.77 -8.24
C MET A 276 -0.92 11.46 -7.12
N GLY A 277 -1.93 10.63 -7.37
CA GLY A 277 -3.07 10.43 -6.46
C GLY A 277 -2.82 9.34 -5.44
N GLY A 278 -3.79 9.15 -4.55
CA GLY A 278 -3.82 7.99 -3.68
C GLY A 278 -3.90 6.69 -4.48
N GLY A 279 -3.27 5.65 -3.94
CA GLY A 279 -3.35 4.29 -4.47
C GLY A 279 -4.51 3.55 -3.83
N TYR A 280 -4.31 2.26 -3.60
CA TYR A 280 -5.23 1.42 -2.84
C TYR A 280 -4.53 0.81 -1.64
N THR A 281 -5.34 0.49 -0.64
CA THR A 281 -4.87 -0.16 0.59
C THR A 281 -4.62 -1.65 0.36
N SER A 282 -3.62 -2.21 1.05
CA SER A 282 -3.37 -3.66 1.07
C SER A 282 -4.60 -4.43 1.55
N LEU A 283 -5.30 -3.88 2.56
CA LEU A 283 -6.53 -4.45 3.08
C LEU A 283 -7.58 -4.61 1.98
N MET A 284 -7.88 -3.53 1.24
CA MET A 284 -8.87 -3.58 0.15
C MET A 284 -8.44 -4.54 -0.97
N ALA A 285 -7.16 -4.56 -1.34
CA ALA A 285 -6.63 -5.45 -2.37
C ALA A 285 -6.83 -6.94 -2.02
N LYS A 286 -6.48 -7.34 -0.79
CA LYS A 286 -6.67 -8.72 -0.33
C LYS A 286 -8.14 -9.11 -0.25
N HIS A 287 -8.96 -8.25 0.38
CA HIS A 287 -10.39 -8.54 0.57
C HIS A 287 -11.11 -8.69 -0.78
N LEU A 288 -10.99 -7.72 -1.69
CA LEU A 288 -11.71 -7.74 -2.96
C LEU A 288 -11.27 -8.89 -3.86
N ALA A 289 -9.98 -9.24 -3.86
CA ALA A 289 -9.49 -10.42 -4.59
C ALA A 289 -10.04 -11.74 -4.02
N CYS A 290 -10.34 -11.80 -2.73
CA CYS A 290 -10.87 -12.98 -2.06
C CYS A 290 -12.40 -12.97 -1.94
N GLY A 291 -13.12 -12.13 -2.69
CA GLY A 291 -14.59 -12.10 -2.66
C GLY A 291 -15.19 -11.39 -1.45
N SER A 292 -14.39 -10.63 -0.69
CA SER A 292 -14.81 -9.93 0.52
C SER A 292 -14.74 -8.42 0.35
N ILE A 293 -15.62 -7.66 1.00
CA ILE A 293 -15.59 -6.19 0.98
C ILE A 293 -15.58 -5.67 2.44
N PRO A 294 -14.50 -5.02 2.90
CA PRO A 294 -14.41 -4.51 4.26
C PRO A 294 -15.21 -3.21 4.38
N PHE A 295 -15.92 -3.02 5.50
CA PHE A 295 -16.78 -1.85 5.68
C PHE A 295 -16.66 -1.18 7.05
N ALA A 296 -16.09 -1.84 8.06
CA ALA A 296 -15.84 -1.23 9.36
C ALA A 296 -14.65 -1.87 10.05
N GLU A 297 -13.98 -1.10 10.90
CA GLU A 297 -12.81 -1.52 11.66
C GLU A 297 -13.15 -1.55 13.15
N GLY A 298 -13.13 -2.72 13.77
CA GLY A 298 -13.15 -2.89 15.22
C GLY A 298 -11.74 -2.85 15.80
N GLY A 299 -11.63 -3.02 17.12
CA GLY A 299 -10.34 -3.07 17.82
C GLY A 299 -9.40 -4.12 17.20
N ASP A 300 -9.78 -5.39 17.29
CA ASP A 300 -8.98 -6.52 16.80
C ASP A 300 -9.53 -7.17 15.51
N TRP A 301 -10.59 -6.60 14.93
CA TRP A 301 -11.34 -7.21 13.83
C TRP A 301 -11.62 -6.23 12.69
N ILE A 302 -11.60 -6.70 11.45
CA ILE A 302 -12.16 -6.03 10.28
C ILE A 302 -13.50 -6.68 9.98
N ARG A 303 -14.56 -5.87 9.99
CA ARG A 303 -15.88 -6.31 9.55
C ARG A 303 -15.97 -6.20 8.05
N SER A 304 -16.42 -7.29 7.42
CA SER A 304 -16.50 -7.40 5.98
C SER A 304 -17.74 -8.17 5.56
N VAL A 305 -18.20 -7.98 4.32
CA VAL A 305 -19.21 -8.85 3.70
C VAL A 305 -18.51 -9.78 2.73
N TYR A 306 -18.67 -11.08 2.88
CA TYR A 306 -18.17 -12.08 1.94
C TYR A 306 -19.26 -12.40 0.90
N VAL A 307 -18.99 -12.06 -0.36
CA VAL A 307 -19.95 -12.08 -1.46
C VAL A 307 -19.97 -13.45 -2.11
N THR A 308 -20.77 -14.36 -1.54
CA THR A 308 -21.09 -15.66 -2.16
C THR A 308 -22.13 -15.50 -3.25
N ASP A 309 -22.39 -16.56 -4.03
CA ASP A 309 -23.53 -16.62 -4.96
C ASP A 309 -24.88 -16.33 -4.25
N ALA A 310 -25.01 -16.82 -3.02
CA ALA A 310 -26.20 -16.61 -2.20
C ALA A 310 -26.33 -15.13 -1.79
N VAL A 311 -25.25 -14.50 -1.34
CA VAL A 311 -25.23 -13.06 -1.01
C VAL A 311 -25.47 -12.21 -2.27
N LEU A 312 -24.89 -12.57 -3.41
CA LEU A 312 -25.14 -11.89 -4.69
C LEU A 312 -26.61 -11.95 -5.08
N ALA A 313 -27.27 -13.10 -4.90
CA ALA A 313 -28.71 -13.25 -5.12
C ALA A 313 -29.51 -12.39 -4.13
N ALA A 314 -29.18 -12.46 -2.83
CA ALA A 314 -29.82 -11.68 -1.79
C ALA A 314 -29.76 -10.17 -2.06
N VAL A 315 -28.58 -9.64 -2.43
CA VAL A 315 -28.41 -8.24 -2.80
C VAL A 315 -29.26 -7.90 -4.02
N ARG A 316 -29.28 -8.76 -5.05
CA ARG A 316 -30.12 -8.53 -6.24
C ARG A 316 -31.61 -8.46 -5.91
N ASP A 317 -32.05 -9.24 -4.92
CA ASP A 317 -33.45 -9.33 -4.51
C ASP A 317 -33.81 -8.32 -3.39
N GLY A 318 -32.81 -7.57 -2.90
CA GLY A 318 -32.97 -6.55 -1.86
C GLY A 318 -33.06 -7.08 -0.44
N VAL A 319 -32.64 -8.32 -0.20
CA VAL A 319 -32.70 -9.00 1.10
C VAL A 319 -31.56 -8.51 2.01
N CYS A 320 -31.78 -8.57 3.33
CA CYS A 320 -30.75 -8.20 4.32
C CYS A 320 -29.65 -9.27 4.40
N ILE A 321 -28.42 -8.80 4.63
CA ILE A 321 -27.25 -9.65 4.86
C ILE A 321 -27.08 -9.78 6.37
N VAL A 322 -26.91 -11.00 6.87
CA VAL A 322 -26.81 -11.28 8.30
C VAL A 322 -25.51 -12.00 8.65
N ASP A 323 -25.02 -11.77 9.86
CA ASP A 323 -23.94 -12.57 10.44
C ASP A 323 -24.47 -13.94 10.87
N THR A 324 -23.99 -15.00 10.23
CA THR A 324 -24.32 -16.40 10.55
C THR A 324 -23.31 -17.08 11.47
N GLN A 325 -22.19 -16.42 11.79
CA GLN A 325 -21.08 -16.96 12.59
C GLN A 325 -20.54 -18.33 12.12
N ALA A 326 -20.82 -18.72 10.87
CA ALA A 326 -20.46 -20.04 10.37
C ALA A 326 -19.04 -20.06 9.75
N TYR A 327 -18.67 -21.20 9.17
CA TYR A 327 -17.52 -21.33 8.29
C TYR A 327 -17.85 -20.74 6.91
N GLY A 328 -17.26 -19.59 6.57
CA GLY A 328 -17.63 -18.84 5.36
C GLY A 328 -16.87 -19.24 4.10
N GLY A 329 -16.45 -20.51 3.99
CA GLY A 329 -15.90 -21.08 2.75
C GLY A 329 -14.39 -20.88 2.54
N ALA A 330 -13.88 -21.54 1.50
CA ALA A 330 -12.43 -21.66 1.23
C ALA A 330 -11.74 -20.31 0.95
N SER A 331 -12.32 -19.43 0.14
CA SER A 331 -11.69 -18.13 -0.17
C SER A 331 -11.60 -17.22 1.08
N LEU A 332 -12.55 -17.33 2.00
CA LEU A 332 -12.51 -16.58 3.26
C LEU A 332 -11.49 -17.17 4.24
N GLU A 333 -11.37 -18.50 4.33
CA GLU A 333 -10.28 -19.12 5.10
C GLU A 333 -8.91 -18.79 4.54
N PHE A 334 -8.76 -18.84 3.21
CA PHE A 334 -7.57 -18.38 2.53
C PHE A 334 -7.25 -16.93 2.95
N LEU A 335 -8.23 -16.02 2.92
CA LEU A 335 -8.04 -14.64 3.32
C LEU A 335 -7.61 -14.51 4.80
N ARG A 336 -8.18 -15.33 5.70
CA ARG A 336 -7.81 -15.39 7.13
C ARG A 336 -6.38 -15.88 7.37
N ARG A 337 -5.82 -16.68 6.45
CA ARG A 337 -4.43 -17.18 6.52
C ARG A 337 -3.40 -16.15 6.08
N LEU A 338 -3.78 -15.16 5.28
CA LEU A 338 -2.87 -14.12 4.81
C LEU A 338 -2.37 -13.25 5.98
N PRO A 339 -1.14 -12.71 5.92
CA PRO A 339 -0.69 -11.73 6.88
C PRO A 339 -1.67 -10.56 6.96
N ALA A 340 -2.17 -10.27 8.16
CA ALA A 340 -3.17 -9.23 8.41
C ALA A 340 -2.94 -8.57 9.77
N ASP A 341 -3.17 -7.26 9.85
CA ASP A 341 -3.08 -6.52 11.12
C ASP A 341 -4.14 -7.00 12.12
N LYS A 342 -5.34 -7.29 11.61
CA LYS A 342 -6.54 -7.62 12.39
C LYS A 342 -7.18 -8.89 11.86
N ALA A 343 -7.91 -9.57 12.74
CA ALA A 343 -8.71 -10.73 12.36
C ALA A 343 -9.92 -10.31 11.52
N ILE A 344 -10.57 -11.25 10.85
CA ILE A 344 -11.67 -10.96 9.91
C ILE A 344 -12.99 -11.49 10.45
N ASP A 345 -13.92 -10.57 10.67
CA ASP A 345 -15.32 -10.80 10.98
C ASP A 345 -16.15 -10.63 9.70
N ALA A 346 -16.72 -11.72 9.18
CA ALA A 346 -17.30 -11.74 7.83
C ALA A 346 -18.78 -12.12 7.85
N TYR A 347 -19.58 -11.31 7.17
CA TYR A 347 -21.03 -11.40 7.05
C TYR A 347 -21.37 -12.01 5.70
N TYR A 348 -22.16 -13.07 5.67
CA TYR A 348 -22.54 -13.75 4.41
C TYR A 348 -23.82 -14.58 4.53
N GLY A 349 -24.51 -14.50 5.67
CA GLY A 349 -25.85 -15.04 5.82
C GLY A 349 -26.90 -14.20 5.12
N ILE A 350 -28.07 -14.80 4.91
CA ILE A 350 -29.24 -14.15 4.33
C ILE A 350 -30.34 -14.21 5.36
N ALA A 351 -31.03 -13.09 5.61
CA ALA A 351 -32.19 -13.07 6.49
C ALA A 351 -33.33 -13.92 5.90
N GLU A 352 -34.07 -14.64 6.75
CA GLU A 352 -35.27 -15.36 6.33
C GLU A 352 -36.40 -14.37 5.97
N ASP A 353 -37.26 -14.73 5.01
CA ASP A 353 -38.30 -13.86 4.45
C ASP A 353 -39.24 -13.26 5.53
N SER A 354 -39.45 -13.96 6.65
CA SER A 354 -40.27 -13.49 7.77
C SER A 354 -39.75 -12.21 8.42
N ASP A 355 -38.44 -11.95 8.34
CA ASP A 355 -37.83 -10.74 8.90
C ASP A 355 -38.00 -9.51 7.97
N SER A 356 -38.47 -9.71 6.75
CA SER A 356 -38.54 -8.67 5.70
C SER A 356 -39.88 -7.94 5.62
N GLN A 357 -40.90 -8.32 6.41
CA GLN A 357 -42.27 -7.79 6.27
C GLN A 357 -42.46 -6.33 6.71
N GLY A 358 -41.45 -5.66 7.27
CA GLY A 358 -41.57 -4.31 7.84
C GLY A 358 -40.83 -3.22 7.08
N GLY A 359 -41.23 -2.88 5.85
CA GLY A 359 -40.80 -1.65 5.14
C GLY A 359 -39.29 -1.35 5.16
N SER A 360 -38.46 -2.39 5.32
CA SER A 360 -37.05 -2.23 5.65
C SER A 360 -36.31 -1.81 4.40
N ASP A 361 -35.37 -0.88 4.58
CA ASP A 361 -34.45 -0.48 3.54
C ASP A 361 -33.70 -1.71 2.98
N PRO A 362 -33.65 -1.94 1.66
CA PRO A 362 -32.96 -3.10 1.11
C PRO A 362 -31.45 -3.04 1.37
N GLY A 363 -30.83 -4.21 1.50
CA GLY A 363 -29.37 -4.33 1.65
C GLY A 363 -28.83 -3.84 3.00
N ARG A 364 -29.61 -3.89 4.07
CA ARG A 364 -29.07 -3.69 5.42
C ARG A 364 -28.14 -4.83 5.80
N ILE A 365 -27.10 -4.51 6.56
CA ILE A 365 -26.15 -5.48 7.10
C ILE A 365 -26.43 -5.57 8.60
N LEU A 366 -26.85 -6.75 9.05
CA LEU A 366 -27.26 -7.00 10.42
C LEU A 366 -26.27 -7.93 11.11
N ASN A 367 -25.93 -7.64 12.36
CA ASN A 367 -25.18 -8.57 13.21
C ASN A 367 -26.07 -9.72 13.69
N ALA A 368 -25.48 -10.68 14.41
CA ALA A 368 -26.20 -11.82 14.98
C ALA A 368 -27.39 -11.42 15.90
N ASN A 369 -27.36 -10.21 16.48
CA ASN A 369 -28.43 -9.65 17.30
C ASN A 369 -29.50 -8.90 16.47
N LYS A 370 -29.49 -9.04 15.14
CA LYS A 370 -30.35 -8.32 14.19
C LYS A 370 -30.23 -6.79 14.26
N GLN A 371 -29.14 -6.26 14.82
CA GLN A 371 -28.87 -4.82 14.84
C GLN A 371 -28.13 -4.42 13.57
N GLU A 372 -28.51 -3.29 12.99
CA GLU A 372 -27.85 -2.76 11.82
C GLU A 372 -26.45 -2.26 12.16
N VAL A 373 -25.45 -2.81 11.49
CA VAL A 373 -24.04 -2.43 11.62
C VAL A 373 -23.51 -1.71 10.39
N GLY A 374 -24.29 -1.65 9.32
CA GLY A 374 -23.94 -0.99 8.08
C GLY A 374 -25.01 -1.16 6.99
N SER A 375 -24.76 -0.56 5.84
CA SER A 375 -25.60 -0.69 4.66
C SER A 375 -24.78 -1.08 3.43
N TRP A 376 -25.41 -1.79 2.51
CA TRP A 376 -24.81 -2.22 1.26
C TRP A 376 -24.27 -1.06 0.42
N ALA A 377 -25.02 0.05 0.35
CA ALA A 377 -24.60 1.25 -0.38
C ALA A 377 -23.31 1.87 0.21
N SER A 378 -23.18 1.90 1.55
CA SER A 378 -21.97 2.39 2.23
C SER A 378 -20.76 1.52 1.93
N LEU A 379 -20.95 0.20 1.93
CA LEU A 379 -19.93 -0.78 1.61
C LEU A 379 -19.43 -0.64 0.16
N VAL A 380 -20.32 -0.48 -0.82
CA VAL A 380 -19.94 -0.27 -2.23
C VAL A 380 -19.27 1.08 -2.45
N ALA A 381 -19.75 2.15 -1.80
CA ALA A 381 -19.06 3.44 -1.81
C ALA A 381 -17.63 3.28 -1.27
N GLY A 382 -17.46 2.51 -0.19
CA GLY A 382 -16.16 2.22 0.43
C GLY A 382 -15.09 1.69 -0.51
N ILE A 383 -15.45 1.05 -1.63
CA ILE A 383 -14.47 0.59 -2.63
C ILE A 383 -13.74 1.77 -3.29
N ALA A 384 -14.46 2.83 -3.67
CA ALA A 384 -13.85 4.01 -4.28
C ALA A 384 -12.93 4.74 -3.28
N PHE A 385 -13.32 4.78 -2.01
CA PHE A 385 -12.58 5.47 -0.95
C PHE A 385 -11.56 4.58 -0.22
N GLY A 386 -11.53 3.27 -0.44
CA GLY A 386 -10.45 2.38 0.00
C GLY A 386 -9.30 2.28 -1.03
N GLY A 387 -9.52 2.92 -2.17
CA GLY A 387 -8.69 2.89 -3.37
C GLY A 387 -9.07 1.77 -4.32
N LEU A 388 -9.11 2.11 -5.61
CA LEU A 388 -9.53 1.23 -6.69
C LEU A 388 -8.47 0.15 -6.96
N VAL A 389 -8.79 -1.09 -6.59
CA VAL A 389 -7.88 -2.22 -6.76
C VAL A 389 -7.86 -2.73 -8.21
N PRO A 390 -6.73 -3.25 -8.70
CA PRO A 390 -6.54 -3.68 -10.08
C PRO A 390 -6.97 -5.14 -10.34
N GLN A 391 -7.54 -5.82 -9.34
CA GLN A 391 -8.13 -7.15 -9.48
C GLN A 391 -9.17 -7.39 -8.40
N ALA A 392 -10.23 -8.12 -8.73
CA ALA A 392 -11.27 -8.48 -7.77
C ALA A 392 -11.93 -9.81 -8.14
N ASP A 393 -12.53 -10.47 -7.15
CA ASP A 393 -13.35 -11.64 -7.34
C ASP A 393 -14.58 -11.32 -8.20
N ARG A 394 -14.99 -12.28 -9.03
CA ARG A 394 -16.10 -12.10 -9.97
C ARG A 394 -17.41 -11.69 -9.29
N HIS A 395 -17.73 -12.20 -8.10
CA HIS A 395 -19.00 -11.92 -7.44
C HIS A 395 -19.02 -10.49 -6.91
N VAL A 396 -17.87 -10.01 -6.40
CA VAL A 396 -17.67 -8.60 -6.02
C VAL A 396 -17.88 -7.68 -7.23
N VAL A 397 -17.29 -8.01 -8.38
CA VAL A 397 -17.46 -7.22 -9.60
C VAL A 397 -18.92 -7.17 -10.04
N GLU A 398 -19.60 -8.32 -10.08
CA GLU A 398 -21.00 -8.41 -10.51
C GLU A 398 -21.97 -7.71 -9.56
N VAL A 399 -21.73 -7.76 -8.25
CA VAL A 399 -22.59 -7.09 -7.27
C VAL A 399 -22.39 -5.58 -7.30
N VAL A 400 -21.15 -5.10 -7.48
CA VAL A 400 -20.88 -3.65 -7.64
C VAL A 400 -21.54 -3.15 -8.92
N ARG A 401 -21.39 -3.86 -10.05
CA ARG A 401 -22.04 -3.52 -11.32
C ARG A 401 -23.56 -3.42 -11.16
N PHE A 402 -24.17 -4.36 -10.46
CA PHE A 402 -25.61 -4.31 -10.17
C PHE A 402 -25.98 -3.09 -9.32
N THR A 403 -25.19 -2.78 -8.30
CA THR A 403 -25.48 -1.70 -7.33
C THR A 403 -25.37 -0.32 -7.96
N VAL A 404 -24.33 -0.10 -8.77
CA VAL A 404 -24.15 1.20 -9.42
C VAL A 404 -25.17 1.41 -10.52
N SER A 405 -25.59 0.35 -11.23
CA SER A 405 -26.58 0.33 -12.34
C SER A 405 -26.47 1.48 -13.37
N GLY A 406 -27.20 1.40 -14.47
CA GLY A 406 -27.03 2.34 -15.59
C GLY A 406 -26.11 1.80 -16.67
N GLN A 407 -26.19 2.43 -17.85
CA GLN A 407 -25.35 2.06 -18.98
C GLN A 407 -23.96 2.65 -18.74
N ALA A 408 -22.96 1.77 -18.61
CA ALA A 408 -21.56 2.17 -18.54
C ALA A 408 -21.01 2.61 -19.91
N ASP A 409 -21.83 2.51 -20.97
CA ASP A 409 -21.49 2.91 -22.32
C ASP A 409 -21.04 4.37 -22.34
N GLY A 410 -19.82 4.61 -22.84
CA GLY A 410 -19.24 5.95 -22.87
C GLY A 410 -18.83 6.52 -21.50
N CYS A 411 -19.07 5.83 -20.38
CA CYS A 411 -18.68 6.29 -19.04
C CYS A 411 -17.16 6.41 -18.91
N VAL A 412 -16.41 5.37 -19.29
CA VAL A 412 -14.93 5.36 -19.29
C VAL A 412 -14.38 6.50 -20.15
N GLN A 413 -14.94 6.70 -21.35
CA GLN A 413 -14.52 7.76 -22.26
C GLN A 413 -14.79 9.15 -21.68
N ASN A 414 -15.95 9.37 -21.06
CA ASN A 414 -16.27 10.66 -20.45
C ASN A 414 -15.47 10.93 -19.17
N LEU A 415 -15.12 9.92 -18.38
CA LEU A 415 -14.19 10.05 -17.26
C LEU A 415 -12.80 10.50 -17.75
N GLU A 416 -12.28 9.90 -18.83
CA GLU A 416 -11.00 10.31 -19.41
C GLU A 416 -11.03 11.74 -19.98
N LEU A 417 -12.15 12.15 -20.59
CA LEU A 417 -12.34 13.54 -21.03
C LEU A 417 -12.43 14.52 -19.84
N LEU A 418 -13.02 14.09 -18.73
CA LEU A 418 -13.07 14.88 -17.51
C LEU A 418 -11.68 15.01 -16.85
N VAL A 419 -10.88 13.94 -16.90
CA VAL A 419 -9.45 13.97 -16.52
C VAL A 419 -8.68 14.99 -17.37
N ASP A 420 -8.89 14.99 -18.69
CA ASP A 420 -8.26 15.98 -19.58
C ASP A 420 -8.66 17.41 -19.24
N GLU A 421 -9.96 17.65 -19.02
CA GLU A 421 -10.47 18.96 -18.67
C GLU A 421 -9.85 19.49 -17.37
N LEU A 422 -9.84 18.66 -16.32
CA LEU A 422 -9.26 19.03 -15.02
C LEU A 422 -7.74 19.19 -15.08
N HIS A 423 -7.06 18.41 -15.93
CA HIS A 423 -5.63 18.60 -16.17
C HIS A 423 -5.35 19.91 -16.91
N GLY A 424 -6.17 20.25 -17.91
CA GLY A 424 -6.06 21.50 -18.67
C GLY A 424 -6.16 22.75 -17.80
N ALA A 425 -6.91 22.68 -16.69
CA ALA A 425 -7.04 23.75 -15.71
C ALA A 425 -5.79 23.93 -14.81
N ASP A 426 -4.94 22.91 -14.67
CA ASP A 426 -3.69 22.94 -13.88
C ASP A 426 -2.59 22.09 -14.55
N LYS A 427 -2.11 22.59 -15.69
CA LYS A 427 -1.14 21.87 -16.54
C LYS A 427 0.20 21.65 -15.85
N GLU A 428 0.62 22.61 -15.04
CA GLU A 428 1.93 22.60 -14.37
C GLU A 428 1.98 21.55 -13.25
N ALA A 429 0.85 21.28 -12.58
CA ALA A 429 0.80 20.28 -11.52
C ALA A 429 1.06 18.85 -12.01
N LYS A 430 0.83 18.56 -13.31
CA LYS A 430 0.95 17.21 -13.90
C LYS A 430 0.30 16.11 -13.06
N MET A 431 -0.82 16.44 -12.38
CA MET A 431 -1.37 15.57 -11.35
C MET A 431 -1.75 14.19 -11.87
N PHE A 432 -2.29 14.09 -13.09
CA PHE A 432 -2.70 12.82 -13.70
C PHE A 432 -1.55 12.05 -14.38
N GLY A 433 -0.29 12.51 -14.22
CA GLY A 433 0.90 11.90 -14.79
C GLY A 433 1.29 12.46 -16.17
N GLU A 434 2.53 12.17 -16.59
CA GLU A 434 3.13 12.73 -17.81
C GLU A 434 2.34 12.38 -19.08
N ARG A 435 1.76 11.17 -19.16
CA ARG A 435 0.94 10.80 -20.32
C ARG A 435 -0.24 11.74 -20.54
N VAL A 436 -0.94 12.14 -19.49
CA VAL A 436 -2.09 13.02 -19.63
C VAL A 436 -1.61 14.41 -20.05
N ALA A 437 -0.46 14.86 -19.54
CA ALA A 437 0.19 16.09 -19.99
C ALA A 437 0.56 16.05 -21.48
N GLU A 438 1.19 14.97 -21.94
CA GLU A 438 1.52 14.75 -23.36
C GLU A 438 0.27 14.68 -24.24
N ARG A 439 -0.76 13.94 -23.80
CA ARG A 439 -2.06 13.83 -24.49
C ARG A 439 -2.71 15.20 -24.65
N ASN A 440 -2.75 16.01 -23.59
CA ASN A 440 -3.32 17.35 -23.61
C ASN A 440 -2.48 18.33 -24.44
N ALA A 441 -1.15 18.18 -24.45
CA ALA A 441 -0.27 18.98 -25.29
C ALA A 441 -0.43 18.63 -26.79
N ALA A 442 -0.76 17.36 -27.10
CA ALA A 442 -0.96 16.88 -28.46
C ALA A 442 -2.36 17.19 -29.04
N THR A 443 -3.29 17.76 -28.25
CA THR A 443 -4.65 18.10 -28.69
C THR A 443 -4.60 19.05 -29.89
N GLY A 444 -4.91 18.55 -31.09
CA GLY A 444 -4.72 19.26 -32.37
C GLY A 444 -3.95 18.43 -33.42
N HIS A 445 -3.25 17.39 -32.98
CA HIS A 445 -2.64 16.36 -33.82
C HIS A 445 -3.44 15.05 -33.69
N MET A 446 -3.39 14.16 -34.70
CA MET A 446 -4.01 12.81 -34.62
C MET A 446 -3.34 12.00 -33.51
N TYR A 447 -3.81 12.15 -32.28
CA TYR A 447 -3.39 11.32 -31.16
C TYR A 447 -4.17 10.01 -31.23
N VAL A 448 -3.49 8.89 -31.45
CA VAL A 448 -4.12 7.57 -31.41
C VAL A 448 -4.59 7.33 -29.97
N ASN A 449 -5.91 7.33 -29.78
CA ASN A 449 -6.52 7.11 -28.49
C ASN A 449 -6.31 5.65 -28.06
N HIS A 450 -5.18 5.36 -27.41
CA HIS A 450 -4.90 4.09 -26.76
C HIS A 450 -5.59 3.97 -25.38
N ASN A 451 -6.65 4.75 -25.10
CA ASN A 451 -7.37 4.67 -23.83
C ASN A 451 -8.42 3.55 -23.82
N PHE A 452 -8.65 2.91 -24.97
CA PHE A 452 -9.33 1.63 -24.95
C PHE A 452 -8.38 0.62 -24.28
N PRO A 453 -8.76 0.04 -23.13
CA PRO A 453 -8.02 -1.10 -22.62
C PRO A 453 -7.90 -2.11 -23.76
N ALA A 454 -6.74 -2.75 -23.89
CA ALA A 454 -6.67 -3.92 -24.76
C ALA A 454 -7.86 -4.85 -24.38
N SER A 455 -8.44 -5.55 -25.34
CA SER A 455 -9.51 -6.54 -25.07
C SER A 455 -9.16 -7.47 -23.90
N ASP A 456 -7.86 -7.64 -23.69
CA ASP A 456 -7.27 -8.43 -22.63
C ASP A 456 -7.18 -7.55 -21.38
N LYS A 457 -8.03 -7.84 -20.39
CA LYS A 457 -8.10 -7.16 -19.08
C LYS A 457 -6.77 -7.32 -18.32
N ASN A 458 -5.80 -6.49 -18.66
CA ASN A 458 -4.46 -6.50 -18.10
C ASN A 458 -4.43 -5.68 -16.78
N PRO A 459 -3.96 -6.25 -15.66
CA PRO A 459 -3.83 -5.52 -14.39
C PRO A 459 -3.03 -4.21 -14.49
N ARG A 460 -2.04 -4.12 -15.39
CA ARG A 460 -1.27 -2.87 -15.61
C ARG A 460 -2.11 -1.75 -16.20
N ASP A 461 -2.94 -2.08 -17.19
CA ASP A 461 -3.83 -1.11 -17.82
C ASP A 461 -4.89 -0.65 -16.82
N ALA A 462 -5.49 -1.60 -16.09
CA ALA A 462 -6.44 -1.32 -15.02
C ALA A 462 -5.83 -0.41 -13.94
N ALA A 463 -4.65 -0.74 -13.42
CA ALA A 463 -4.00 0.04 -12.39
C ALA A 463 -3.67 1.48 -12.82
N SER A 464 -3.21 1.67 -14.06
CA SER A 464 -2.96 3.01 -14.61
C SER A 464 -4.24 3.83 -14.75
N ILE A 465 -5.32 3.23 -15.25
CA ILE A 465 -6.64 3.88 -15.34
C ILE A 465 -7.14 4.24 -13.95
N PHE A 466 -7.06 3.32 -13.00
CA PHE A 466 -7.54 3.49 -11.64
C PHE A 466 -6.74 4.52 -10.86
N ALA A 467 -5.42 4.61 -11.07
CA ALA A 467 -4.61 5.69 -10.51
C ALA A 467 -5.12 7.07 -10.98
N ARG A 468 -5.41 7.24 -12.28
CA ARG A 468 -6.00 8.49 -12.79
C ARG A 468 -7.40 8.76 -12.20
N TYR A 469 -8.21 7.73 -11.99
CA TYR A 469 -9.53 7.89 -11.39
C TYR A 469 -9.46 8.22 -9.89
N MET A 470 -8.45 7.72 -9.18
CA MET A 470 -8.18 8.15 -7.81
C MET A 470 -7.77 9.62 -7.76
N ASN A 471 -6.89 10.07 -8.65
CA ASN A 471 -6.60 11.51 -8.79
C ASN A 471 -7.85 12.34 -9.11
N LEU A 472 -8.72 11.83 -9.97
CA LEU A 472 -9.96 12.49 -10.34
C LEU A 472 -10.86 12.63 -9.11
N LEU A 473 -11.04 11.56 -8.33
CA LEU A 473 -11.79 11.56 -7.09
C LEU A 473 -11.22 12.61 -6.11
N GLU A 474 -9.91 12.59 -5.87
CA GLU A 474 -9.25 13.54 -4.98
C GLU A 474 -9.42 15.00 -5.43
N ARG A 475 -9.34 15.24 -6.74
CA ARG A 475 -9.55 16.57 -7.32
C ARG A 475 -11.01 17.02 -7.19
N VAL A 476 -11.96 16.11 -7.39
CA VAL A 476 -13.40 16.37 -7.25
C VAL A 476 -13.73 16.69 -5.79
N ILE A 477 -13.20 15.92 -4.83
CA ILE A 477 -13.35 16.19 -3.39
C ILE A 477 -12.77 17.57 -3.03
N ALA A 478 -11.58 17.91 -3.54
CA ALA A 478 -10.97 19.20 -3.28
C ALA A 478 -11.81 20.38 -3.80
N ARG A 479 -12.54 20.18 -4.90
CA ARG A 479 -13.42 21.17 -5.54
C ARG A 479 -14.88 21.13 -5.09
N SER A 480 -15.28 20.18 -4.23
CA SER A 480 -16.67 20.03 -3.84
C SER A 480 -17.10 21.11 -2.85
N GLU A 481 -18.40 21.44 -2.88
CA GLU A 481 -19.03 22.24 -1.85
C GLU A 481 -18.82 21.60 -0.47
N GLY A 482 -18.54 22.42 0.55
CA GLY A 482 -18.20 21.93 1.90
C GLY A 482 -16.70 21.73 2.15
N SER A 483 -15.85 21.75 1.12
CA SER A 483 -14.40 21.86 1.34
C SER A 483 -14.11 23.23 1.97
N PRO A 484 -13.50 23.31 3.16
CA PRO A 484 -13.16 24.59 3.77
C PRO A 484 -12.23 25.29 2.78
N VAL A 485 -12.70 26.40 2.22
CA VAL A 485 -11.82 27.28 1.45
C VAL A 485 -10.83 27.79 2.48
N LEU A 486 -9.64 27.17 2.52
CA LEU A 486 -8.50 27.77 3.19
C LEU A 486 -8.46 29.20 2.63
N PRO A 487 -8.63 30.24 3.47
CA PRO A 487 -8.60 31.60 2.98
C PRO A 487 -7.27 31.73 2.25
N THR A 488 -7.32 31.77 0.93
CA THR A 488 -6.17 32.01 0.08
C THR A 488 -5.65 33.33 0.57
N GLY A 489 -4.58 33.28 1.36
CA GLY A 489 -4.08 34.42 2.09
C GLY A 489 -3.95 35.57 1.11
N SER A 490 -4.77 36.59 1.31
CA SER A 490 -4.49 37.93 0.81
C SER A 490 -3.02 38.18 1.11
N ALA A 491 -2.24 38.42 0.06
CA ALA A 491 -0.80 38.53 0.07
C ALA A 491 -0.32 39.43 1.22
N ALA A 492 0.02 38.83 2.36
CA ALA A 492 0.98 39.40 3.27
C ALA A 492 2.33 39.11 2.63
N THR A 493 2.83 40.09 1.88
CA THR A 493 4.21 40.21 1.44
C THR A 493 5.15 40.19 2.64
N GLY A 494 5.38 39.01 3.22
CA GLY A 494 6.55 38.72 4.03
C GLY A 494 7.63 38.16 3.10
N PRO A 495 8.91 38.52 3.27
CA PRO A 495 9.97 38.00 2.41
C PRO A 495 10.04 36.48 2.57
N VAL A 496 9.68 35.78 1.50
CA VAL A 496 10.03 34.37 1.32
C VAL A 496 11.56 34.33 1.28
N VAL A 497 12.16 33.75 2.31
CA VAL A 497 13.57 33.35 2.26
C VAL A 497 13.62 32.21 1.25
N GLU A 498 13.95 32.55 0.00
CA GLU A 498 14.40 31.56 -0.98
C GLU A 498 15.54 30.76 -0.35
N PRO A 499 15.56 29.43 -0.48
CA PRO A 499 16.77 28.68 -0.21
C PRO A 499 17.85 29.20 -1.17
N VAL A 500 18.84 29.90 -0.62
CA VAL A 500 20.03 30.32 -1.34
C VAL A 500 20.67 29.05 -1.90
N VAL A 501 20.47 28.82 -3.18
CA VAL A 501 21.30 27.91 -3.98
C VAL A 501 22.64 28.62 -4.09
N GLU A 502 23.60 28.21 -3.28
CA GLU A 502 24.98 28.69 -3.43
C GLU A 502 25.49 28.29 -4.83
N PRO A 503 26.10 29.22 -5.58
CA PRO A 503 26.72 28.87 -6.83
C PRO A 503 27.94 27.99 -6.56
N GLU A 504 28.01 26.85 -7.25
CA GLU A 504 29.20 26.02 -7.32
C GLU A 504 30.40 26.88 -7.72
N THR A 505 31.24 27.22 -6.75
CA THR A 505 32.54 27.81 -6.98
C THR A 505 33.57 26.69 -7.01
N SER A 506 34.04 26.40 -8.21
CA SER A 506 35.27 25.67 -8.46
C SER A 506 36.40 26.24 -7.60
N ARG A 507 36.90 25.45 -6.63
CA ARG A 507 38.19 25.74 -6.01
C ARG A 507 38.96 24.47 -5.70
N SER A 508 40.23 24.62 -6.04
CA SER A 508 41.31 23.66 -6.16
C SER A 508 41.75 23.06 -4.84
N GLU A 509 42.35 21.87 -4.99
CA GLU A 509 43.26 21.21 -4.05
C GLU A 509 44.20 22.18 -3.32
N GLY A 510 44.39 21.92 -2.02
CA GLY A 510 45.36 22.60 -1.18
C GLY A 510 45.27 22.07 0.26
N ASP A 511 46.33 21.39 0.67
CA ASP A 511 46.56 20.71 1.95
C ASP A 511 46.18 21.51 3.22
N LEU A 512 45.77 20.80 4.28
CA LEU A 512 46.44 20.88 5.60
C LEU A 512 45.84 19.92 6.64
N GLU A 513 46.77 19.31 7.38
CA GLU A 513 46.61 18.33 8.44
C GLU A 513 46.02 18.88 9.75
N ALA A 514 45.41 17.96 10.50
CA ALA A 514 45.43 17.77 11.96
C ALA A 514 45.03 18.92 12.91
N GLN A 515 43.97 18.68 13.70
CA GLN A 515 44.12 18.60 15.17
C GLN A 515 42.90 17.95 15.87
N ASN A 516 43.22 16.99 16.74
CA ASN A 516 42.36 16.33 17.71
C ASN A 516 41.90 17.30 18.81
N GLY A 517 40.70 17.06 19.36
CA GLY A 517 40.25 17.67 20.62
C GLY A 517 38.98 17.03 21.16
N TYR A 518 39.13 15.94 21.91
CA TYR A 518 38.08 15.31 22.72
C TYR A 518 37.64 16.21 23.88
N ALA A 519 36.33 16.31 24.12
CA ALA A 519 35.79 16.66 25.44
C ALA A 519 34.53 15.83 25.73
N MET A 520 34.65 14.95 26.72
CA MET A 520 33.58 14.21 27.39
C MET A 520 33.01 15.02 28.56
N HIS A 521 31.87 14.55 29.11
CA HIS A 521 31.05 15.02 30.25
C HIS A 521 29.83 15.85 29.80
N SER A 522 28.57 15.54 30.16
CA SER A 522 28.05 14.98 31.41
C SER A 522 26.66 14.34 31.21
N LEU A 523 26.38 13.25 31.91
CA LEU A 523 25.04 12.68 32.13
C LEU A 523 24.35 13.37 33.33
N PRO A 524 23.01 13.49 33.38
CA PRO A 524 22.30 13.53 34.64
C PRO A 524 21.76 12.14 35.00
N SER A 525 22.10 11.74 36.23
CA SER A 525 21.55 10.62 36.97
C SER A 525 20.14 10.97 37.45
N ALA A 526 19.18 10.05 37.30
CA ALA A 526 17.86 10.13 37.93
C ALA A 526 17.53 8.79 38.60
N ASN A 527 17.89 8.69 39.88
CA ASN A 527 17.27 7.78 40.84
C ASN A 527 16.08 8.51 41.46
N GLY A 528 14.89 7.92 41.42
CA GLY A 528 13.70 8.42 42.09
C GLY A 528 12.83 7.25 42.55
N HIS A 529 12.73 7.10 43.86
CA HIS A 529 12.04 6.04 44.61
C HIS A 529 10.57 5.83 44.26
N ALA A 530 10.16 4.56 44.32
CA ALA A 530 8.77 4.15 44.40
C ALA A 530 8.36 3.90 45.87
N GLN A 531 7.43 4.72 46.36
CA GLN A 531 6.47 4.47 47.45
C GLN A 531 5.18 5.16 46.97
N GLY A 532 3.99 4.57 46.94
CA GLY A 532 3.36 3.77 47.98
C GLY A 532 2.22 4.61 48.60
N GLY A 533 1.02 4.51 48.05
CA GLY A 533 -0.22 5.16 48.53
C GLY A 533 -1.21 5.29 47.36
N GLY A 534 -2.44 4.78 47.38
CA GLY A 534 -3.33 4.52 48.50
C GLY A 534 -4.47 5.54 48.49
N GLY A 535 -5.60 5.18 47.86
CA GLY A 535 -6.90 5.81 48.12
C GLY A 535 -7.46 6.74 47.04
N GLY A 536 -8.78 6.62 46.83
CA GLY A 536 -9.62 7.71 46.31
C GLY A 536 -10.37 7.41 45.02
N GLY A 537 -11.45 6.63 45.10
CA GLY A 537 -12.48 6.60 44.07
C GLY A 537 -13.20 7.94 43.99
N GLY A 538 -13.10 8.61 42.85
CA GLY A 538 -13.83 9.84 42.52
C GLY A 538 -14.41 9.70 41.12
N ASN A 539 -15.69 9.36 41.05
CA ASN A 539 -16.45 9.19 39.83
C ASN A 539 -16.89 10.58 39.33
N ASN A 540 -16.00 11.30 38.65
CA ASN A 540 -16.35 12.56 37.97
C ASN A 540 -16.74 12.27 36.53
N GLY A 541 -18.05 12.09 36.31
CA GLY A 541 -18.67 12.19 34.98
C GLY A 541 -18.57 13.62 34.47
N GLY A 542 -17.42 13.97 33.90
CA GLY A 542 -17.28 15.19 33.11
C GLY A 542 -18.04 15.02 31.81
N ALA A 543 -19.03 15.87 31.58
CA ALA A 543 -19.64 16.04 30.26
C ALA A 543 -18.54 16.40 29.27
N VAL A 544 -18.16 15.44 28.42
CA VAL A 544 -17.23 15.67 27.32
C VAL A 544 -17.97 16.56 26.35
N ASP A 545 -17.61 17.84 26.33
CA ASP A 545 -18.12 18.83 25.39
C ASP A 545 -17.71 18.37 23.98
N GLY A 546 -18.66 17.75 23.28
CA GLY A 546 -18.49 17.07 22.00
C GLY A 546 -18.33 18.08 20.87
N SER A 547 -17.26 18.85 20.89
CA SER A 547 -16.83 19.62 19.72
C SER A 547 -16.48 18.66 18.59
N GLU A 548 -17.49 18.32 17.78
CA GLU A 548 -17.30 17.57 16.54
C GLU A 548 -16.34 18.37 15.67
N SER A 549 -15.12 17.86 15.52
CA SER A 549 -14.17 18.42 14.58
C SER A 549 -14.85 18.42 13.20
N PRO A 550 -14.80 19.53 12.44
CA PRO A 550 -15.45 19.60 11.14
C PRO A 550 -15.01 18.40 10.29
N GLY A 551 -15.98 17.64 9.80
CA GLY A 551 -15.75 16.41 9.04
C GLY A 551 -14.82 16.67 7.85
N GLN A 552 -14.06 15.65 7.45
CA GLN A 552 -13.18 15.81 6.29
C GLN A 552 -14.05 15.97 5.02
N PRO A 553 -13.63 16.77 4.02
CA PRO A 553 -14.39 16.92 2.77
C PRO A 553 -14.72 15.59 2.08
N SER A 554 -13.82 14.60 2.20
CA SER A 554 -14.03 13.24 1.72
C SER A 554 -15.21 12.53 2.40
N ASP A 555 -15.48 12.80 3.68
CA ASP A 555 -16.65 12.24 4.39
C ASP A 555 -17.96 12.80 3.81
N HIS A 556 -18.02 14.09 3.46
CA HIS A 556 -19.22 14.67 2.86
C HIS A 556 -19.53 14.08 1.47
N VAL A 557 -18.50 13.93 0.63
CA VAL A 557 -18.66 13.28 -0.68
C VAL A 557 -18.99 11.79 -0.53
N PHE A 558 -18.40 11.12 0.46
CA PHE A 558 -18.73 9.74 0.80
C PHE A 558 -20.21 9.59 1.14
N GLU A 559 -20.74 10.38 2.08
CA GLU A 559 -22.14 10.30 2.50
C GLU A 559 -23.11 10.64 1.35
N ALA A 560 -22.77 11.64 0.52
CA ALA A 560 -23.53 11.94 -0.70
C ALA A 560 -23.54 10.76 -1.68
N THR A 561 -22.39 10.07 -1.82
CA THR A 561 -22.27 8.85 -2.63
C THR A 561 -23.12 7.72 -2.07
N VAL A 562 -23.10 7.50 -0.76
CA VAL A 562 -23.94 6.49 -0.09
C VAL A 562 -25.42 6.77 -0.36
N ALA A 563 -25.86 8.02 -0.23
CA ALA A 563 -27.24 8.42 -0.49
C ALA A 563 -27.65 8.15 -1.95
N LEU A 564 -26.79 8.50 -2.92
CA LEU A 564 -27.02 8.26 -4.34
C LEU A 564 -27.09 6.76 -4.67
N LEU A 565 -26.11 5.98 -4.19
CA LEU A 565 -26.07 4.53 -4.42
C LEU A 565 -27.26 3.83 -3.78
N LYS A 566 -27.71 4.27 -2.61
CA LYS A 566 -28.90 3.75 -1.94
C LYS A 566 -30.17 3.95 -2.76
N ARG A 567 -30.38 5.15 -3.33
CA ARG A 567 -31.51 5.41 -4.25
C ARG A 567 -31.44 4.53 -5.51
N THR A 568 -30.25 4.46 -6.09
CA THR A 568 -29.97 3.70 -7.31
C THR A 568 -30.20 2.20 -7.13
N TYR A 569 -29.69 1.65 -6.03
CA TYR A 569 -29.85 0.25 -5.66
C TYR A 569 -31.32 -0.11 -5.41
N ARG A 570 -32.08 0.71 -4.66
CA ARG A 570 -33.52 0.51 -4.46
C ARG A 570 -34.27 0.44 -5.80
N ALA A 571 -33.96 1.35 -6.71
CA ALA A 571 -34.55 1.39 -8.04
C ALA A 571 -34.19 0.12 -8.86
N ALA A 572 -32.94 -0.33 -8.81
CA ALA A 572 -32.48 -1.54 -9.48
C ALA A 572 -33.18 -2.82 -8.95
N VAL A 573 -33.31 -2.96 -7.63
CA VAL A 573 -34.03 -4.06 -6.97
C VAL A 573 -35.50 -4.05 -7.40
N LYS A 574 -36.16 -2.88 -7.38
CA LYS A 574 -37.56 -2.75 -7.79
C LYS A 574 -37.76 -3.11 -9.26
N ALA A 575 -36.92 -2.60 -10.16
CA ALA A 575 -36.97 -2.91 -11.58
C ALA A 575 -36.80 -4.41 -11.86
N ARG A 576 -35.94 -5.09 -11.11
CA ARG A 576 -35.77 -6.55 -11.20
C ARG A 576 -37.02 -7.30 -10.74
N LYS A 577 -37.64 -6.90 -9.62
CA LYS A 577 -38.88 -7.52 -9.12
C LYS A 577 -40.02 -7.40 -10.14
N ILE A 578 -40.20 -6.22 -10.74
CA ILE A 578 -41.17 -6.00 -11.81
C ILE A 578 -40.92 -6.96 -12.98
N LYS A 579 -39.68 -7.02 -13.50
CA LYS A 579 -39.33 -7.95 -14.58
C LYS A 579 -39.57 -9.43 -14.23
N ALA A 580 -39.36 -9.80 -12.97
CA ALA A 580 -39.60 -11.17 -12.50
C ALA A 580 -41.11 -11.49 -12.36
N GLU A 581 -41.94 -10.49 -12.08
CA GLU A 581 -43.41 -10.61 -12.08
C GLU A 581 -43.98 -10.66 -13.50
N GLU A 582 -43.50 -9.81 -14.40
CA GLU A 582 -43.87 -9.82 -15.83
C GLU A 582 -43.53 -11.15 -16.52
N ALA A 583 -42.47 -11.82 -16.08
CA ALA A 583 -42.08 -13.13 -16.58
C ALA A 583 -42.99 -14.29 -16.13
N LYS A 584 -44.02 -14.04 -15.29
CA LYS A 584 -45.01 -15.03 -14.84
C LYS A 584 -46.36 -14.82 -15.55
N PRO A 585 -46.51 -15.23 -16.83
CA PRO A 585 -47.64 -14.86 -17.68
C PRO A 585 -49.02 -15.36 -17.20
N TRP A 586 -49.08 -16.31 -16.27
CA TRP A 586 -50.34 -16.92 -15.79
C TRP A 586 -50.94 -16.25 -14.54
N LEU A 587 -50.33 -15.19 -14.00
CA LEU A 587 -50.75 -14.55 -12.73
C LEU A 587 -51.35 -13.14 -12.89
N ILE A 588 -51.59 -12.68 -14.12
CA ILE A 588 -52.09 -11.33 -14.40
C ILE A 588 -53.60 -11.28 -14.08
N ALA A 589 -53.93 -10.97 -12.83
CA ALA A 589 -55.22 -10.39 -12.51
C ALA A 589 -55.24 -8.93 -13.03
N PRO A 590 -56.28 -8.48 -13.77
CA PRO A 590 -56.26 -7.21 -14.49
C PRO A 590 -56.18 -5.91 -13.65
N ASP A 591 -56.23 -5.95 -12.32
CA ASP A 591 -56.59 -4.76 -11.52
C ASP A 591 -55.49 -4.21 -10.59
N THR A 592 -54.23 -4.64 -10.70
CA THR A 592 -53.13 -4.13 -9.85
C THR A 592 -52.09 -3.35 -10.67
N THR A 593 -52.51 -2.29 -11.36
CA THR A 593 -51.58 -1.24 -11.80
C THR A 593 -51.15 -0.41 -10.59
N ALA A 594 -50.26 -0.95 -9.75
CA ALA A 594 -49.57 -0.14 -8.77
C ALA A 594 -48.77 0.94 -9.52
N ALA A 595 -49.14 2.21 -9.33
CA ALA A 595 -48.51 3.33 -10.02
C ALA A 595 -46.99 3.36 -9.69
N HIS A 596 -46.17 2.94 -10.65
CA HIS A 596 -44.72 3.10 -10.56
C HIS A 596 -44.37 4.56 -10.84
N THR A 597 -43.48 5.14 -10.04
CA THR A 597 -42.96 6.48 -10.29
C THR A 597 -41.95 6.41 -11.45
N PRO A 598 -42.18 7.12 -12.57
CA PRO A 598 -41.28 7.09 -13.73
C PRO A 598 -39.81 7.44 -13.38
N ALA A 599 -39.61 8.28 -12.37
CA ALA A 599 -38.29 8.73 -11.91
C ALA A 599 -37.37 7.61 -11.39
N GLU A 600 -37.90 6.53 -10.82
CA GLU A 600 -37.06 5.43 -10.32
C GLU A 600 -36.52 4.57 -11.46
N LEU A 601 -37.35 4.29 -12.48
CA LEU A 601 -36.90 3.58 -13.68
C LEU A 601 -35.89 4.40 -14.46
N GLU A 602 -36.08 5.72 -14.52
CA GLU A 602 -35.15 6.66 -15.16
C GLU A 602 -33.74 6.60 -14.55
N LEU A 603 -33.63 6.46 -13.22
CA LEU A 603 -32.34 6.37 -12.52
C LEU A 603 -31.54 5.10 -12.89
N VAL A 604 -32.24 4.01 -13.18
CA VAL A 604 -31.65 2.72 -13.60
C VAL A 604 -31.27 2.75 -15.09
N SER A 605 -32.04 3.44 -15.92
CA SER A 605 -31.74 3.64 -17.34
C SER A 605 -30.84 4.85 -17.62
N GLN A 606 -30.39 5.55 -16.58
CA GLN A 606 -29.63 6.77 -16.72
C GLN A 606 -28.33 6.50 -17.48
N ASP A 607 -28.10 7.27 -18.55
CA ASP A 607 -26.83 7.31 -19.26
C ASP A 607 -25.82 8.12 -18.41
N LEU A 608 -24.92 7.38 -17.76
CA LEU A 608 -23.86 7.95 -16.93
C LEU A 608 -22.88 8.80 -17.75
N GLY A 609 -22.68 8.46 -19.04
CA GLY A 609 -21.85 9.23 -19.95
C GLY A 609 -22.39 10.64 -20.19
N THR A 610 -23.69 10.76 -20.44
CA THR A 610 -24.36 12.07 -20.60
C THR A 610 -24.25 12.93 -19.35
N LYS A 611 -24.46 12.36 -18.15
CA LYS A 611 -24.32 13.11 -16.89
C LYS A 611 -22.90 13.60 -16.64
N LEU A 612 -21.88 12.79 -16.94
CA LEU A 612 -20.49 13.24 -16.86
C LEU A 612 -20.20 14.37 -17.85
N ALA A 613 -20.79 14.35 -19.04
CA ALA A 613 -20.63 15.43 -20.01
C ALA A 613 -21.21 16.76 -19.50
N GLU A 614 -22.36 16.73 -18.82
CA GLU A 614 -22.96 17.88 -18.13
C GLU A 614 -22.04 18.42 -17.02
N ILE A 615 -21.52 17.55 -16.15
CA ILE A 615 -20.60 17.91 -15.06
C ILE A 615 -19.31 18.52 -15.62
N LYS A 616 -18.75 17.93 -16.68
CA LYS A 616 -17.59 18.47 -17.39
C LYS A 616 -17.85 19.87 -17.94
N ALA A 617 -19.03 20.10 -18.52
CA ALA A 617 -19.41 21.43 -19.01
C ALA A 617 -19.53 22.44 -17.87
N ALA A 618 -20.09 22.05 -16.71
CA ALA A 618 -20.17 22.92 -15.54
C ALA A 618 -18.79 23.28 -14.95
N LEU A 619 -17.84 22.35 -15.01
CA LEU A 619 -16.47 22.52 -14.51
C LEU A 619 -15.60 23.47 -15.34
N ARG A 620 -15.92 23.66 -16.63
CA ARG A 620 -15.25 24.65 -17.49
C ARG A 620 -15.42 26.07 -17.00
N ASP A 621 -16.53 26.35 -16.31
CA ASP A 621 -16.86 27.68 -15.81
C ASP A 621 -16.27 27.95 -14.40
N ASP A 622 -15.27 27.16 -14.00
CA ASP A 622 -14.61 27.20 -12.68
C ASP A 622 -15.54 27.10 -11.46
N ARG A 623 -16.75 26.58 -11.66
CA ARG A 623 -17.74 26.43 -10.59
C ARG A 623 -17.29 25.38 -9.56
N LYS A 624 -17.72 25.57 -8.31
CA LYS A 624 -17.63 24.50 -7.29
C LYS A 624 -18.50 23.33 -7.73
N ILE A 625 -18.08 22.12 -7.38
CA ILE A 625 -18.83 20.90 -7.72
C ILE A 625 -19.86 20.66 -6.61
N PRO A 626 -21.17 20.66 -6.92
CA PRO A 626 -22.19 20.23 -5.98
C PRO A 626 -21.91 18.82 -5.45
N LEU A 627 -22.27 18.54 -4.19
CA LEU A 627 -22.03 17.21 -3.60
C LEU A 627 -22.71 16.07 -4.39
N GLU A 628 -23.86 16.34 -5.02
CA GLU A 628 -24.58 15.38 -5.85
C GLU A 628 -23.82 15.05 -7.16
N ASP A 629 -23.18 16.05 -7.76
CA ASP A 629 -22.33 15.87 -8.95
C ASP A 629 -21.07 15.10 -8.59
N ALA A 630 -20.45 15.43 -7.44
CA ALA A 630 -19.31 14.68 -6.94
C ALA A 630 -19.66 13.19 -6.71
N ALA A 631 -20.78 12.92 -6.05
CA ALA A 631 -21.31 11.56 -5.88
C ALA A 631 -21.58 10.85 -7.22
N THR A 632 -22.08 11.58 -8.21
CA THR A 632 -22.30 11.06 -9.57
C THR A 632 -20.99 10.66 -10.24
N VAL A 633 -19.93 11.47 -10.10
CA VAL A 633 -18.58 11.11 -10.58
C VAL A 633 -18.09 9.83 -9.87
N VAL A 634 -18.28 9.69 -8.55
CA VAL A 634 -17.88 8.47 -7.84
C VAL A 634 -18.65 7.24 -8.33
N ARG A 635 -19.97 7.35 -8.54
CA ARG A 635 -20.79 6.27 -9.14
C ARG A 635 -20.24 5.87 -10.52
N CYS A 636 -19.86 6.84 -11.35
CA CYS A 636 -19.26 6.58 -12.66
C CYS A 636 -17.90 5.88 -12.56
N ILE A 637 -17.05 6.30 -11.61
CA ILE A 637 -15.77 5.65 -11.33
C ILE A 637 -15.98 4.19 -10.94
N LEU A 638 -16.95 3.90 -10.06
CA LEU A 638 -17.27 2.53 -9.65
C LEU A 638 -17.83 1.69 -10.81
N ALA A 639 -18.65 2.27 -11.68
CA ALA A 639 -19.15 1.61 -12.88
C ALA A 639 -18.02 1.27 -13.86
N ALA A 640 -17.13 2.23 -14.12
CA ALA A 640 -15.95 2.03 -14.94
C ALA A 640 -15.00 0.98 -14.34
N TRP A 641 -14.81 1.01 -13.01
CA TRP A 641 -14.03 0.00 -12.29
C TRP A 641 -14.62 -1.40 -12.48
N ALA A 642 -15.92 -1.59 -12.25
CA ALA A 642 -16.57 -2.89 -12.39
C ALA A 642 -16.61 -3.41 -13.84
N ASP A 643 -16.47 -2.55 -14.83
CA ASP A 643 -16.36 -2.95 -16.23
C ASP A 643 -14.93 -3.41 -16.59
N THR A 644 -13.94 -2.66 -16.13
CA THR A 644 -12.54 -2.79 -16.55
C THR A 644 -11.68 -3.67 -15.65
N VAL A 645 -12.05 -3.84 -14.37
CA VAL A 645 -11.23 -4.59 -13.41
C VAL A 645 -11.04 -6.05 -13.84
N PRO A 646 -9.79 -6.52 -13.93
CA PRO A 646 -9.48 -7.93 -14.10
C PRO A 646 -10.14 -8.79 -13.02
N ARG A 647 -10.73 -9.90 -13.44
CA ARG A 647 -11.33 -10.87 -12.52
C ARG A 647 -10.27 -11.86 -12.10
N VAL A 648 -10.17 -12.12 -10.80
CA VAL A 648 -9.31 -13.16 -10.24
C VAL A 648 -10.18 -14.20 -9.57
N ASP A 649 -9.89 -15.47 -9.80
CA ASP A 649 -10.50 -16.58 -9.08
C ASP A 649 -9.48 -17.10 -8.07
N VAL A 650 -9.66 -16.75 -6.81
CA VAL A 650 -8.84 -17.25 -5.70
C VAL A 650 -9.43 -18.59 -5.26
N MET A 651 -8.94 -19.65 -5.89
CA MET A 651 -9.36 -21.03 -5.61
C MET A 651 -8.32 -21.70 -4.70
N GLU A 652 -8.69 -21.98 -3.46
CA GLU A 652 -8.07 -23.08 -2.72
C GLU A 652 -8.50 -24.36 -3.46
N HIS A 653 -7.54 -25.09 -4.04
CA HIS A 653 -7.79 -26.28 -4.85
C HIS A 653 -8.93 -27.15 -4.26
N LEU A 654 -10.01 -27.35 -5.03
CA LEU A 654 -10.79 -28.59 -4.91
C LEU A 654 -10.20 -29.56 -5.94
N PRO A 655 -9.31 -30.49 -5.52
CA PRO A 655 -8.60 -31.40 -6.42
C PRO A 655 -9.49 -32.44 -7.13
N ASN A 656 -10.82 -32.32 -7.09
CA ASN A 656 -11.73 -33.41 -7.49
C ASN A 656 -12.42 -33.24 -8.84
N ARG A 657 -11.96 -32.36 -9.72
CA ARG A 657 -12.49 -32.32 -11.09
C ARG A 657 -11.41 -31.90 -12.08
N GLU A 658 -10.46 -32.79 -12.30
CA GLU A 658 -9.74 -32.87 -13.56
C GLU A 658 -10.79 -33.15 -14.65
N ASP A 659 -11.37 -32.09 -15.19
CA ASP A 659 -11.93 -32.14 -16.53
C ASP A 659 -10.81 -31.71 -17.48
N PRO A 660 -10.00 -32.65 -18.02
CA PRO A 660 -8.89 -32.33 -18.91
C PRO A 660 -9.35 -31.68 -20.22
N SER A 661 -10.66 -31.56 -20.45
CA SER A 661 -11.21 -30.91 -21.64
C SER A 661 -11.45 -29.41 -21.50
N ARG A 662 -11.34 -28.83 -20.30
CA ARG A 662 -11.54 -27.38 -20.14
C ARG A 662 -10.27 -26.65 -20.60
N PRO A 663 -10.29 -25.94 -21.75
CA PRO A 663 -9.13 -25.18 -22.19
C PRO A 663 -8.74 -24.23 -21.07
N GLU A 664 -7.44 -24.12 -20.79
CA GLU A 664 -6.86 -23.16 -19.84
C GLU A 664 -7.19 -21.74 -20.30
N SER A 665 -8.42 -21.29 -20.04
CA SER A 665 -8.94 -20.05 -20.56
C SER A 665 -8.43 -18.91 -19.69
N GLY A 666 -7.16 -18.51 -19.84
CA GLY A 666 -6.59 -17.18 -19.55
C GLY A 666 -6.85 -16.49 -18.20
N THR A 667 -7.61 -17.08 -17.28
CA THR A 667 -7.94 -16.52 -15.98
C THR A 667 -6.80 -16.85 -15.03
N GLY A 668 -6.12 -15.82 -14.52
CA GLY A 668 -5.06 -16.00 -13.53
C GLY A 668 -5.61 -16.66 -12.27
N VAL A 669 -5.27 -17.93 -12.07
CA VAL A 669 -5.64 -18.67 -10.86
C VAL A 669 -4.44 -18.68 -9.91
N ILE A 670 -4.64 -18.19 -8.69
CA ILE A 670 -3.61 -18.20 -7.66
C ILE A 670 -3.80 -19.47 -6.82
N PHE A 671 -2.90 -20.43 -6.97
CA PHE A 671 -2.93 -21.69 -6.22
C PHE A 671 -1.97 -21.63 -5.02
N MET A 672 -2.50 -21.36 -3.83
CA MET A 672 -1.68 -21.33 -2.62
C MET A 672 -0.93 -22.66 -2.41
N ASP A 673 -1.64 -23.78 -2.51
CA ASP A 673 -1.05 -25.08 -2.16
C ASP A 673 0.01 -25.60 -3.13
N ALA A 674 0.01 -25.07 -4.35
CA ALA A 674 1.02 -25.38 -5.36
C ALA A 674 2.35 -24.62 -5.13
N LEU A 675 2.32 -23.53 -4.35
CA LEU A 675 3.49 -22.72 -4.07
C LEU A 675 4.37 -23.37 -2.98
N PRO A 676 5.67 -23.07 -2.92
CA PRO A 676 6.55 -23.58 -1.87
C PRO A 676 6.13 -23.03 -0.49
N SER A 677 6.41 -23.77 0.58
CA SER A 677 6.09 -23.30 1.95
C SER A 677 6.93 -22.08 2.34
N VAL A 678 8.20 -22.04 1.91
CA VAL A 678 9.14 -20.94 2.14
C VAL A 678 9.98 -20.71 0.88
N VAL A 679 10.15 -19.44 0.51
CA VAL A 679 10.95 -18.99 -0.63
C VAL A 679 11.94 -17.91 -0.17
N ALA A 680 13.09 -17.83 -0.83
CA ALA A 680 14.09 -16.80 -0.59
C ALA A 680 13.88 -15.65 -1.59
N LEU A 681 13.37 -14.50 -1.12
CA LEU A 681 13.31 -13.27 -1.91
C LEU A 681 14.72 -12.71 -2.05
N SER A 682 15.30 -12.88 -3.23
CA SER A 682 16.63 -12.39 -3.58
C SER A 682 16.62 -10.90 -3.81
#